data_AF-A0A059NWV4-F1
#
_entry.id   AF-A0A059NWV4-F1
#
_cell.length_a   1.000
_cell.length_b   1.000
_cell.length_c   1.000
_cell.angle_alpha   90.00
_cell.angle_beta   90.00
_cell.angle_gamma   90.00
#
_symmetry.space_group_name_H-M   'P 1'
#
loop_
_entity.id
_entity.type
_entity.pdbx_description
1 polymer ?
#
loop_
_entity_poly.entity_id
_entity_poly.type
_entity_poly.pdbx_seq_one_letter_code
_entity_poly.pdbx_strand_id
1 'polypeptide(L)'
;MSYQPKSNRKFFATALTTAVVASAVAPVAVSADHVFSDVEDGQYYSEAVQHLADQGILQGPGDGTFNPNGVIDRASAAEVLMKAKDLTPGGTEDFSDVEETDWFYNAIRATSPVIFEGDENGDFNPADRLTREQAAAIIVRAYQLAGESNHDFPDVEEGSWAEGAIAIAAENGIIEGNENGEFMPKDYVTRRDFAVMVYRAMQGEDSEGSDITVDSTTVVDATTLEVTLSNGDTVTVELEEALVNGENEVTFEVEGEEYTVTVDYDAVTPAVEAAEEAIAELPEEVTLEDAEAVEEARVLVDAALELDEDAEIAGLDTLVTAEETIAQLEAEAAAVAEATEAVEAAEDSLLQEDVQAAQKLVNELKESDDKVLLNARLVNVQEQLDSIVDTVNAAEGELETFRALDVKPLENVKEDYINAYVTAIEEATTGEEGKDFETVTEIQGLIDQVNEAQLAAELQNDLEAAEAAVASVESVEADVETEGFTDHFDAEEFTQKVEAAQEAIHQLPEDYKENKDADKTVAESLQERLDSSVEVVENYVHVVNPILTANTQVKLYNLLAADFENVKEDNISDYKDALIGSVTVEDVQYAVDFVNAENAIQAFSVKAETTQEDIDALEALVPLTGEEDEEGNPTATDEEQNLLHLVNGLQTEFDNLKEATEELAEAVTAAEAAQEAYLTAGGSEDDDLYKAVEEALTAADEVDVDSTSALVAATDSLVEATNALEASTKAKEDLAAAVTEAEAAQEAYVAAGGEEEDALYVAVTEALDADTPVKADIETAAKELKDATAELVLVNDVNDAETAEELETALVNLENGTYNNLSSVQRLEVAEWFLATVADQDPAFEESEVISVELDAEITDYQEKIAKVNAAASITEMDQALEALEMEEYEALSAAEQLAVAENVLNDKPEDEYTSIASIVANF
;
A
#
# COMPACT_ATOMS: atom_id res chain seq x y z
N MET A 1 11.98 -39.07 9.97
CA MET A 1 10.96 -38.82 11.00
C MET A 1 9.60 -38.88 10.32
N SER A 2 8.55 -39.42 10.97
CA SER A 2 7.24 -39.56 10.36
C SER A 2 6.55 -38.20 10.27
N TYR A 3 6.48 -37.63 9.07
CA TYR A 3 5.76 -36.40 8.79
C TYR A 3 4.25 -36.70 8.85
N GLN A 4 3.53 -36.00 9.74
CA GLN A 4 2.07 -35.95 9.74
C GLN A 4 1.66 -34.67 9.00
N PRO A 5 0.79 -34.72 7.98
CA PRO A 5 0.22 -33.51 7.42
C PRO A 5 -0.73 -32.86 8.43
N LYS A 6 -0.59 -31.54 8.60
CA LYS A 6 -1.42 -30.71 9.47
C LYS A 6 -2.87 -30.76 8.95
N SER A 7 -3.76 -31.16 9.84
CA SER A 7 -5.19 -31.36 9.62
C SER A 7 -5.95 -30.05 9.36
N ASN A 8 -6.63 -29.98 8.22
CA ASN A 8 -7.89 -29.30 7.89
C ASN A 8 -8.50 -28.42 9.00
N ARG A 9 -8.57 -27.10 8.76
CA ARG A 9 -9.50 -26.20 9.45
C ARG A 9 -10.90 -26.38 8.84
N LYS A 10 -11.75 -27.08 9.57
CA LYS A 10 -13.17 -27.26 9.28
C LYS A 10 -13.92 -25.96 9.53
N PHE A 11 -14.63 -25.46 8.52
CA PHE A 11 -15.69 -24.47 8.66
C PHE A 11 -16.77 -25.00 9.63
N PHE A 12 -16.99 -24.30 10.74
CA PHE A 12 -18.12 -24.55 11.63
C PHE A 12 -19.28 -23.64 11.25
N ALA A 13 -20.19 -24.15 10.42
CA ALA A 13 -21.54 -23.65 10.30
C ALA A 13 -22.29 -23.89 11.63
N THR A 14 -22.71 -22.81 12.30
CA THR A 14 -23.61 -22.89 13.46
C THR A 14 -24.85 -22.04 13.20
N ALA A 15 -25.98 -22.73 13.02
CA ALA A 15 -27.29 -22.17 12.79
C ALA A 15 -27.78 -21.30 13.96
N LEU A 16 -28.08 -20.02 13.68
CA LEU A 16 -28.81 -19.12 14.58
C LEU A 16 -30.31 -19.43 14.54
N THR A 17 -30.80 -20.22 15.50
CA THR A 17 -32.23 -20.34 15.78
C THR A 17 -32.70 -19.24 16.74
N THR A 18 -33.43 -18.27 16.19
CA THR A 18 -34.62 -17.59 16.74
C THR A 18 -34.74 -17.41 18.28
N ALA A 19 -34.57 -16.18 18.76
CA ALA A 19 -35.40 -15.56 19.81
C ALA A 19 -35.08 -14.06 19.98
N VAL A 20 -35.61 -13.19 19.09
CA VAL A 20 -35.63 -11.75 19.35
C VAL A 20 -36.78 -11.43 20.30
N VAL A 21 -36.45 -11.01 21.52
CA VAL A 21 -37.37 -10.36 22.45
C VAL A 21 -37.63 -8.95 21.93
N ALA A 22 -38.87 -8.71 21.50
CA ALA A 22 -39.34 -7.38 21.11
C ALA A 22 -39.29 -6.42 22.31
N SER A 23 -38.32 -5.50 22.31
CA SER A 23 -38.41 -4.25 23.06
C SER A 23 -39.04 -3.20 22.14
N ALA A 24 -40.23 -2.74 22.49
CA ALA A 24 -40.95 -1.72 21.75
C ALA A 24 -40.24 -0.36 21.92
N VAL A 25 -39.52 0.07 20.89
CA VAL A 25 -39.14 1.48 20.74
C VAL A 25 -40.38 2.21 20.25
N ALA A 26 -40.94 3.09 21.08
CA ALA A 26 -41.98 4.01 20.62
C ALA A 26 -41.36 4.95 19.57
N PRO A 27 -41.98 5.13 18.40
CA PRO A 27 -41.50 6.13 17.45
C PRO A 27 -41.66 7.52 18.09
N VAL A 28 -40.54 8.21 18.26
CA VAL A 28 -40.54 9.65 18.49
C VAL A 28 -41.00 10.27 17.17
N ALA A 29 -42.17 10.91 17.18
CA ALA A 29 -42.63 11.69 16.05
C ALA A 29 -41.64 12.84 15.83
N VAL A 30 -40.81 12.72 14.79
CA VAL A 30 -40.10 13.86 14.21
C VAL A 30 -41.18 14.76 13.62
N SER A 31 -41.36 15.94 14.20
CA SER A 31 -42.09 17.01 13.52
C SER A 31 -41.23 17.45 12.36
N ALA A 32 -41.60 17.10 11.13
CA ALA A 32 -41.02 17.71 9.95
C ALA A 32 -41.31 19.23 10.02
N ASP A 33 -40.25 20.04 10.03
CA ASP A 33 -40.38 21.49 9.97
C ASP A 33 -40.69 21.83 8.50
N HIS A 34 -41.87 22.39 8.22
CA HIS A 34 -42.27 22.76 6.86
C HIS A 34 -41.32 23.81 6.28
N VAL A 35 -40.80 23.57 5.07
CA VAL A 35 -39.90 24.52 4.38
C VAL A 35 -40.62 25.84 4.08
N PHE A 36 -41.95 25.81 3.90
CA PHE A 36 -42.77 27.00 3.64
C PHE A 36 -43.94 27.13 4.62
N SER A 37 -44.13 28.33 5.15
CA SER A 37 -45.13 28.62 6.19
C SER A 37 -46.59 28.59 5.74
N ASP A 38 -46.85 28.60 4.43
CA ASP A 38 -48.18 28.58 3.80
C ASP A 38 -48.51 27.26 3.09
N VAL A 39 -47.75 26.20 3.37
CA VAL A 39 -48.01 24.82 2.96
C VAL A 39 -48.41 24.03 4.20
N GLU A 40 -49.70 23.71 4.34
CA GLU A 40 -50.22 22.96 5.49
C GLU A 40 -50.03 21.45 5.28
N ASP A 41 -49.81 20.69 6.35
CA ASP A 41 -49.78 19.22 6.31
C ASP A 41 -51.07 18.61 5.75
N GLY A 42 -50.93 17.55 4.97
CA GLY A 42 -52.05 16.75 4.45
C GLY A 42 -52.83 17.37 3.29
N GLN A 43 -52.35 18.46 2.69
CA GLN A 43 -52.85 18.89 1.38
C GLN A 43 -52.29 17.97 0.29
N TYR A 44 -53.04 17.77 -0.79
CA TYR A 44 -52.65 16.87 -1.89
C TYR A 44 -51.33 17.25 -2.58
N TYR A 45 -50.88 18.49 -2.40
CA TYR A 45 -49.65 19.02 -2.99
C TYR A 45 -48.51 19.17 -1.98
N SER A 46 -48.74 18.94 -0.68
CA SER A 46 -47.74 19.21 0.35
C SER A 46 -46.49 18.34 0.18
N GLU A 47 -46.69 17.06 -0.13
CA GLU A 47 -45.61 16.11 -0.39
C GLU A 47 -44.78 16.52 -1.62
N ALA A 48 -45.44 16.80 -2.74
CA ALA A 48 -44.77 17.25 -3.96
C ALA A 48 -43.96 18.54 -3.74
N VAL A 49 -44.53 19.51 -3.03
CA VAL A 49 -43.84 20.78 -2.74
C VAL A 49 -42.65 20.57 -1.81
N GLN A 50 -42.79 19.74 -0.78
CA GLN A 50 -41.73 19.44 0.17
C GLN A 50 -40.57 18.70 -0.52
N HIS A 51 -40.87 17.65 -1.29
CA HIS A 51 -39.87 16.86 -2.02
C HIS A 51 -39.04 17.73 -2.98
N LEU A 52 -39.71 18.55 -3.81
CA LEU A 52 -39.03 19.43 -4.75
C LEU A 52 -38.26 20.56 -4.05
N ALA A 53 -38.67 20.99 -2.85
CA ALA A 53 -37.97 21.99 -2.08
C ALA A 53 -36.70 21.42 -1.41
N ASP A 54 -36.78 20.20 -0.88
CA ASP A 54 -35.65 19.51 -0.24
C ASP A 54 -34.53 19.23 -1.24
N GLN A 55 -34.86 18.94 -2.49
CA GLN A 55 -33.91 18.80 -3.60
C GLN A 55 -33.42 20.15 -4.18
N GLY A 56 -33.89 21.29 -3.64
CA GLY A 56 -33.51 22.62 -4.11
C GLY A 56 -34.08 23.01 -5.48
N ILE A 57 -34.92 22.17 -6.08
CA ILE A 57 -35.59 22.39 -7.38
C ILE A 57 -36.59 23.55 -7.28
N LEU A 58 -37.35 23.58 -6.19
CA LEU A 58 -38.42 24.54 -5.98
C LEU A 58 -38.04 25.56 -4.91
N GLN A 59 -38.19 26.85 -5.23
CA GLN A 59 -37.94 27.95 -4.29
C GLN A 59 -39.14 28.90 -4.23
N GLY A 60 -39.42 29.39 -3.02
CA GLY A 60 -40.41 30.44 -2.78
C GLY A 60 -39.85 31.84 -3.13
N PRO A 61 -40.68 32.90 -3.14
CA PRO A 61 -40.25 34.28 -3.44
C PRO A 61 -39.29 34.91 -2.41
N GLY A 62 -38.70 34.13 -1.49
CA GLY A 62 -37.69 34.57 -0.53
C GLY A 62 -38.23 35.17 0.78
N ASP A 63 -39.55 35.11 1.01
CA ASP A 63 -40.22 35.59 2.23
C ASP A 63 -40.66 34.47 3.19
N GLY A 64 -40.24 33.23 2.93
CA GLY A 64 -40.63 32.05 3.70
C GLY A 64 -42.00 31.47 3.34
N THR A 65 -42.59 31.90 2.22
CA THR A 65 -43.82 31.34 1.64
C THR A 65 -43.55 30.64 0.30
N PHE A 66 -44.46 29.77 -0.13
CA PHE A 66 -44.47 29.11 -1.44
C PHE A 66 -45.43 29.78 -2.43
N ASN A 67 -46.50 30.41 -1.92
CA ASN A 67 -47.62 30.93 -2.69
C ASN A 67 -48.31 29.87 -3.57
N PRO A 68 -48.91 28.81 -2.98
CA PRO A 68 -49.45 27.66 -3.72
C PRO A 68 -50.57 28.02 -4.70
N ASN A 69 -51.35 29.06 -4.42
CA ASN A 69 -52.44 29.54 -5.28
C ASN A 69 -51.98 30.53 -6.37
N GLY A 70 -50.69 30.91 -6.38
CA GLY A 70 -50.12 31.75 -7.42
C GLY A 70 -50.16 31.04 -8.77
N VAL A 71 -50.39 31.78 -9.86
CA VAL A 71 -50.26 31.24 -11.21
C VAL A 71 -48.78 31.24 -11.58
N ILE A 72 -48.28 30.14 -12.13
CA ILE A 72 -46.89 30.04 -12.55
C ILE A 72 -46.67 30.73 -13.91
N ASP A 73 -45.58 31.49 -14.01
CA ASP A 73 -45.12 32.10 -15.25
C ASP A 73 -44.09 31.21 -15.96
N ARG A 74 -43.84 31.51 -17.24
CA ARG A 74 -42.94 30.74 -18.10
C ARG A 74 -41.51 30.72 -17.57
N ALA A 75 -40.99 31.84 -17.05
CA ALA A 75 -39.65 31.90 -16.47
C ALA A 75 -39.49 30.98 -15.26
N SER A 76 -40.46 31.01 -14.33
CA SER A 76 -40.45 30.14 -13.14
C SER A 76 -40.57 28.67 -13.51
N ALA A 77 -41.39 28.33 -14.51
CA ALA A 77 -41.53 26.96 -14.98
C ALA A 77 -40.25 26.45 -15.67
N ALA A 78 -39.56 27.31 -16.43
CA ALA A 78 -38.26 26.98 -17.03
C ALA A 78 -37.20 26.74 -15.95
N GLU A 79 -37.18 27.53 -14.88
CA GLU A 79 -36.24 27.32 -13.76
C GLU A 79 -36.49 25.99 -13.05
N VAL A 80 -37.76 25.67 -12.76
CA VAL A 80 -38.14 24.39 -12.13
C VAL A 80 -37.74 23.22 -13.02
N LEU A 81 -38.03 23.26 -14.33
CA LEU A 81 -37.70 22.16 -15.24
C LEU A 81 -36.19 22.04 -15.50
N MET A 82 -35.45 23.14 -15.58
CA MET A 82 -33.99 23.11 -15.66
C MET A 82 -33.39 22.37 -14.46
N LYS A 83 -33.84 22.71 -13.24
CA LYS A 83 -33.33 22.07 -12.01
C LYS A 83 -33.81 20.62 -11.88
N ALA A 84 -35.07 20.34 -12.20
CA ALA A 84 -35.62 18.99 -12.12
C ALA A 84 -34.96 18.00 -13.09
N LYS A 85 -34.51 18.49 -14.26
CA LYS A 85 -33.84 17.68 -15.30
C LYS A 85 -32.33 17.85 -15.33
N ASP A 86 -31.75 18.53 -14.33
CA ASP A 86 -30.33 18.88 -14.24
C ASP A 86 -29.71 19.39 -15.56
N LEU A 87 -30.44 20.29 -16.25
CA LEU A 87 -30.05 20.76 -17.57
C LEU A 87 -28.99 21.87 -17.47
N THR A 88 -27.92 21.72 -18.24
CA THR A 88 -26.85 22.73 -18.33
C THR A 88 -27.18 23.83 -19.36
N PRO A 89 -26.82 25.10 -19.12
CA PRO A 89 -27.10 26.19 -20.06
C PRO A 89 -26.24 26.08 -21.34
N GLY A 90 -26.79 25.46 -22.39
CA GLY A 90 -26.08 25.22 -23.66
C GLY A 90 -26.75 25.74 -24.93
N GLY A 91 -28.01 26.20 -24.86
CA GLY A 91 -28.77 26.64 -26.03
C GLY A 91 -28.14 27.85 -26.76
N THR A 92 -28.22 27.85 -28.08
CA THR A 92 -27.77 28.94 -28.97
C THR A 92 -28.89 29.91 -29.36
N GLU A 93 -30.08 29.74 -28.78
CA GLU A 93 -31.26 30.55 -29.03
C GLU A 93 -31.23 31.83 -28.19
N ASP A 94 -31.16 32.97 -28.86
CA ASP A 94 -31.21 34.30 -28.24
C ASP A 94 -32.62 34.90 -28.42
N PHE A 95 -33.31 35.17 -27.31
CA PHE A 95 -34.62 35.84 -27.30
C PHE A 95 -34.47 37.34 -27.05
N SER A 96 -35.23 38.18 -27.77
CA SER A 96 -35.08 39.65 -27.69
C SER A 96 -35.55 40.29 -26.39
N ASP A 97 -36.35 39.59 -25.59
CA ASP A 97 -36.93 40.04 -24.33
C ASP A 97 -36.28 39.40 -23.09
N VAL A 98 -35.12 38.76 -23.26
CA VAL A 98 -34.35 38.11 -22.21
C VAL A 98 -32.92 38.65 -22.21
N GLU A 99 -32.50 39.27 -21.11
CA GLU A 99 -31.14 39.81 -20.94
C GLU A 99 -30.25 38.83 -20.16
N GLU A 100 -28.92 38.80 -20.42
CA GLU A 100 -27.98 37.92 -19.69
C GLU A 100 -27.99 38.12 -18.17
N THR A 101 -28.43 39.30 -17.71
CA THR A 101 -28.52 39.63 -16.29
C THR A 101 -29.83 39.19 -15.63
N ASP A 102 -30.78 38.67 -16.40
CA ASP A 102 -32.04 38.17 -15.84
C ASP A 102 -31.82 36.87 -15.07
N TRP A 103 -32.49 36.72 -13.92
CA TRP A 103 -32.32 35.55 -13.05
C TRP A 103 -32.70 34.23 -13.75
N PHE A 104 -33.59 34.29 -14.74
CA PHE A 104 -34.05 33.15 -15.54
C PHE A 104 -33.25 32.93 -16.83
N TYR A 105 -32.21 33.72 -17.11
CA TYR A 105 -31.44 33.64 -18.36
C TYR A 105 -30.93 32.22 -18.64
N ASN A 106 -30.28 31.62 -17.65
CA ASN A 106 -29.72 30.28 -17.76
C ASN A 106 -30.82 29.20 -17.91
N ALA A 107 -31.93 29.35 -17.20
CA ALA A 107 -33.07 28.43 -17.28
C ALA A 107 -33.70 28.42 -18.67
N ILE A 108 -33.86 29.60 -19.28
CA ILE A 108 -34.37 29.72 -20.64
C ILE A 108 -33.39 29.10 -21.64
N ARG A 109 -32.10 29.38 -21.52
CA ARG A 109 -31.07 28.80 -22.43
C ARG A 109 -30.94 27.29 -22.31
N ALA A 110 -31.16 26.72 -21.13
CA ALA A 110 -31.11 25.28 -20.92
C ALA A 110 -32.36 24.57 -21.49
N THR A 111 -33.52 25.21 -21.41
CA THR A 111 -34.80 24.56 -21.72
C THR A 111 -35.35 24.84 -23.12
N SER A 112 -34.97 25.95 -23.76
CA SER A 112 -35.54 26.34 -25.07
C SER A 112 -35.18 25.42 -26.26
N PRO A 113 -34.01 24.75 -26.30
CA PRO A 113 -33.70 23.85 -27.42
C PRO A 113 -34.66 22.66 -27.59
N VAL A 114 -35.38 22.26 -26.53
CA VAL A 114 -36.20 21.03 -26.52
C VAL A 114 -37.57 21.22 -25.87
N ILE A 115 -37.70 22.07 -24.86
CA ILE A 115 -38.88 22.12 -23.97
C ILE A 115 -39.77 23.32 -24.28
N PHE A 116 -39.20 24.52 -24.28
CA PHE A 116 -39.94 25.77 -24.51
C PHE A 116 -39.68 26.34 -25.90
N GLU A 117 -40.74 26.82 -26.54
CA GLU A 117 -40.64 27.55 -27.81
C GLU A 117 -40.91 29.05 -27.57
N GLY A 118 -40.18 29.91 -28.28
CA GLY A 118 -40.46 31.35 -28.35
C GLY A 118 -41.63 31.67 -29.29
N ASP A 119 -42.02 32.94 -29.34
CA ASP A 119 -43.08 33.41 -30.22
C ASP A 119 -42.59 33.77 -31.64
N GLU A 120 -43.53 34.11 -32.52
CA GLU A 120 -43.24 34.48 -33.92
C GLU A 120 -42.38 35.76 -34.07
N ASN A 121 -42.23 36.56 -32.99
CA ASN A 121 -41.44 37.79 -32.98
C ASN A 121 -40.01 37.58 -32.45
N GLY A 122 -39.68 36.38 -31.98
CA GLY A 122 -38.40 36.06 -31.35
C GLY A 122 -38.34 36.38 -29.85
N ASP A 123 -39.50 36.54 -29.19
CA ASP A 123 -39.60 36.79 -27.76
C ASP A 123 -39.95 35.48 -27.00
N PHE A 124 -39.34 35.26 -25.84
CA PHE A 124 -39.66 34.12 -24.96
C PHE A 124 -40.94 34.34 -24.15
N ASN A 125 -41.27 35.61 -23.88
CA ASN A 125 -42.36 36.05 -23.01
C ASN A 125 -42.26 35.49 -21.57
N PRO A 126 -41.20 35.80 -20.80
CA PRO A 126 -40.92 35.16 -19.51
C PRO A 126 -42.00 35.39 -18.44
N ALA A 127 -42.70 36.52 -18.50
CA ALA A 127 -43.76 36.89 -17.55
C ALA A 127 -45.15 36.33 -17.90
N ASP A 128 -45.30 35.66 -19.04
CA ASP A 128 -46.57 35.08 -19.45
C ASP A 128 -46.93 33.87 -18.60
N ARG A 129 -48.23 33.76 -18.30
CA ARG A 129 -48.78 32.71 -17.44
C ARG A 129 -49.05 31.45 -18.23
N LEU A 130 -48.69 30.30 -17.66
CA LEU A 130 -48.93 29.02 -18.31
C LEU A 130 -50.38 28.55 -18.13
N THR A 131 -50.98 28.10 -19.23
CA THR A 131 -52.23 27.33 -19.20
C THR A 131 -51.96 25.86 -18.91
N ARG A 132 -52.97 25.12 -18.46
CA ARG A 132 -52.86 23.68 -18.16
C ARG A 132 -52.44 22.86 -19.38
N GLU A 133 -52.94 23.20 -20.57
CA GLU A 133 -52.52 22.53 -21.82
C GLU A 133 -51.06 22.80 -22.17
N GLN A 134 -50.55 24.01 -21.89
CA GLN A 134 -49.15 24.35 -22.11
C GLN A 134 -48.24 23.67 -21.09
N ALA A 135 -48.66 23.60 -19.82
CA ALA A 135 -47.94 22.86 -18.78
C ALA A 135 -47.82 21.37 -19.11
N ALA A 136 -48.90 20.74 -19.61
CA ALA A 136 -48.84 19.35 -20.07
C ALA A 136 -47.86 19.18 -21.24
N ALA A 137 -47.90 20.07 -22.24
CA ALA A 137 -47.00 20.01 -23.39
C ALA A 137 -45.53 20.13 -23.02
N ILE A 138 -45.16 21.08 -22.14
CA ILE A 138 -43.75 21.25 -21.74
C ILE A 138 -43.26 20.11 -20.85
N ILE A 139 -44.10 19.52 -20.00
CA ILE A 139 -43.69 18.38 -19.16
C ILE A 139 -43.51 17.12 -20.01
N VAL A 140 -44.45 16.84 -20.93
CA VAL A 140 -44.29 15.71 -21.87
C VAL A 140 -43.01 15.83 -22.69
N ARG A 141 -42.64 17.04 -23.13
CA ARG A 141 -41.38 17.26 -23.85
C ARG A 141 -40.16 17.13 -22.95
N ALA A 142 -40.21 17.69 -21.75
CA ALA A 142 -39.10 17.67 -20.80
C ALA A 142 -38.71 16.24 -20.38
N TYR A 143 -39.69 15.36 -20.27
CA TYR A 143 -39.53 13.97 -19.85
C TYR A 143 -39.66 12.97 -21.02
N GLN A 144 -39.74 13.47 -22.26
CA GLN A 144 -39.88 12.66 -23.49
C GLN A 144 -40.94 11.56 -23.43
N LEU A 145 -42.05 11.83 -22.74
CA LEU A 145 -43.05 10.82 -22.38
C LEU A 145 -43.75 10.25 -23.63
N ALA A 146 -43.93 8.93 -23.64
CA ALA A 146 -44.66 8.20 -24.66
C ALA A 146 -46.06 7.79 -24.18
N GLY A 147 -46.99 7.59 -25.12
CA GLY A 147 -48.37 7.18 -24.82
C GLY A 147 -49.29 7.23 -26.04
N GLU A 148 -50.46 6.62 -25.92
CA GLU A 148 -51.52 6.70 -26.91
C GLU A 148 -52.22 8.07 -26.86
N SER A 149 -52.69 8.55 -28.02
CA SER A 149 -53.29 9.88 -28.15
C SER A 149 -54.74 9.97 -27.67
N ASN A 150 -55.21 9.02 -26.85
CA ASN A 150 -56.62 8.89 -26.48
C ASN A 150 -56.88 9.41 -25.06
N HIS A 151 -57.91 10.24 -24.87
CA HIS A 151 -58.27 10.81 -23.56
C HIS A 151 -59.78 10.77 -23.29
N ASP A 152 -60.17 10.78 -22.01
CA ASP A 152 -61.58 10.78 -21.58
C ASP A 152 -62.12 12.19 -21.24
N PHE A 153 -61.30 13.25 -21.37
CA PHE A 153 -61.71 14.62 -21.06
C PHE A 153 -62.69 15.21 -22.10
N PRO A 154 -63.92 15.58 -21.73
CA PRO A 154 -64.96 16.02 -22.67
C PRO A 154 -64.78 17.46 -23.16
N ASP A 155 -63.91 18.25 -22.52
CA ASP A 155 -63.63 19.66 -22.81
C ASP A 155 -62.32 19.88 -23.58
N VAL A 156 -61.59 18.81 -23.90
CA VAL A 156 -60.45 18.82 -24.82
C VAL A 156 -60.99 18.55 -26.23
N GLU A 157 -60.77 19.51 -27.14
CA GLU A 157 -61.26 19.42 -28.52
C GLU A 157 -60.39 18.46 -29.34
N GLU A 158 -61.04 17.49 -29.99
CA GLU A 158 -60.39 16.53 -30.90
C GLU A 158 -59.65 17.27 -32.03
N GLY A 159 -58.38 16.95 -32.22
CA GLY A 159 -57.46 17.60 -33.15
C GLY A 159 -56.85 18.92 -32.65
N SER A 160 -57.00 19.28 -31.38
CA SER A 160 -56.32 20.45 -30.79
C SER A 160 -54.81 20.22 -30.68
N TRP A 161 -54.01 21.30 -30.74
CA TRP A 161 -52.54 21.21 -30.75
C TRP A 161 -51.95 20.51 -29.50
N ALA A 162 -52.66 20.59 -28.37
CA ALA A 162 -52.24 20.01 -27.10
C ALA A 162 -52.92 18.66 -26.80
N GLU A 163 -53.83 18.17 -27.65
CA GLU A 163 -54.58 16.92 -27.43
C GLU A 163 -53.62 15.75 -27.13
N GLY A 164 -52.60 15.56 -27.97
CA GLY A 164 -51.63 14.48 -27.79
C GLY A 164 -50.85 14.60 -26.47
N ALA A 165 -50.39 15.81 -26.13
CA ALA A 165 -49.67 16.03 -24.88
C ALA A 165 -50.56 15.82 -23.64
N ILE A 166 -51.83 16.23 -23.71
CA ILE A 166 -52.79 16.01 -22.63
C ILE A 166 -53.10 14.52 -22.50
N ALA A 167 -53.29 13.79 -23.59
CA ALA A 167 -53.52 12.35 -23.55
C ALA A 167 -52.33 11.61 -22.91
N ILE A 168 -51.11 11.88 -23.39
CA ILE A 168 -49.87 11.27 -22.87
C ILE A 168 -49.68 11.59 -21.39
N ALA A 169 -49.84 12.85 -20.99
CA ALA A 169 -49.71 13.23 -19.58
C ALA A 169 -50.75 12.57 -18.68
N ALA A 170 -51.97 12.33 -19.19
CA ALA A 170 -53.03 11.67 -18.42
C ALA A 170 -52.78 10.16 -18.29
N GLU A 171 -52.32 9.51 -19.37
CA GLU A 171 -51.94 8.09 -19.36
C GLU A 171 -50.80 7.81 -18.40
N ASN A 172 -49.79 8.70 -18.37
CA ASN A 172 -48.67 8.64 -17.44
C ASN A 172 -49.02 9.12 -16.01
N GLY A 173 -50.30 9.34 -15.69
CA GLY A 173 -50.76 9.72 -14.35
C GLY A 173 -50.33 11.12 -13.87
N ILE A 174 -49.71 11.93 -14.73
CA ILE A 174 -49.19 13.26 -14.39
C ILE A 174 -50.32 14.26 -14.19
N ILE A 175 -51.39 14.15 -14.98
CA ILE A 175 -52.55 15.03 -14.89
C ILE A 175 -53.83 14.26 -14.61
N GLU A 176 -54.74 14.90 -13.88
CA GLU A 176 -56.08 14.42 -13.62
C GLU A 176 -57.11 15.49 -13.99
N GLY A 177 -58.32 15.03 -14.36
CA GLY A 177 -59.48 15.88 -14.56
C GLY A 177 -60.12 16.29 -13.24
N ASN A 178 -60.99 17.30 -13.29
CA ASN A 178 -61.77 17.70 -12.12
C ASN A 178 -62.86 16.66 -11.77
N GLU A 179 -63.65 16.91 -10.73
CA GLU A 179 -64.74 16.01 -10.29
C GLU A 179 -65.80 15.72 -11.37
N ASN A 180 -65.91 16.56 -12.41
CA ASN A 180 -66.80 16.36 -13.56
C ASN A 180 -66.12 15.65 -14.74
N GLY A 181 -64.86 15.25 -14.58
CA GLY A 181 -64.04 14.65 -15.63
C GLY A 181 -63.52 15.65 -16.68
N GLU A 182 -63.54 16.96 -16.41
CA GLU A 182 -63.03 18.00 -17.33
C GLU A 182 -61.56 18.34 -17.02
N PHE A 183 -60.73 18.57 -18.03
CA PHE A 183 -59.31 18.92 -17.87
C PHE A 183 -59.06 20.43 -17.69
N MET A 184 -59.92 21.27 -18.25
CA MET A 184 -59.85 22.73 -18.25
C MET A 184 -58.60 23.26 -18.97
N PRO A 185 -58.37 22.92 -20.25
CA PRO A 185 -57.10 23.14 -20.94
C PRO A 185 -56.64 24.61 -21.00
N LYS A 186 -57.59 25.56 -21.08
CA LYS A 186 -57.31 27.00 -21.16
C LYS A 186 -57.19 27.70 -19.81
N ASP A 187 -57.42 27.00 -18.70
CA ASP A 187 -57.25 27.59 -17.38
C ASP A 187 -55.77 27.70 -17.03
N TYR A 188 -55.42 28.72 -16.26
CA TYR A 188 -54.04 28.91 -15.81
C TYR A 188 -53.65 27.87 -14.76
N VAL A 189 -52.43 27.34 -14.86
CA VAL A 189 -51.90 26.38 -13.89
C VAL A 189 -51.34 27.10 -12.66
N THR A 190 -51.70 26.61 -11.47
CA THR A 190 -51.18 27.16 -10.21
C THR A 190 -49.82 26.56 -9.87
N ARG A 191 -49.03 27.24 -9.02
CA ARG A 191 -47.71 26.76 -8.57
C ARG A 191 -47.80 25.40 -7.89
N ARG A 192 -48.83 25.16 -7.07
CA ARG A 192 -49.05 23.84 -6.46
C ARG A 192 -49.38 22.75 -7.48
N ASP A 193 -50.19 23.07 -8.49
CA ASP A 193 -50.59 22.07 -9.49
C ASP A 193 -49.42 21.74 -10.40
N PHE A 194 -48.62 22.75 -10.77
CA PHE A 194 -47.40 22.54 -11.53
C PHE A 194 -46.36 21.71 -10.75
N ALA A 195 -46.19 21.98 -9.44
CA ALA A 195 -45.32 21.18 -8.58
C ALA A 195 -45.76 19.71 -8.52
N VAL A 196 -47.07 19.46 -8.38
CA VAL A 196 -47.62 18.08 -8.43
C VAL A 196 -47.36 17.42 -9.78
N MET A 197 -47.54 18.14 -10.90
CA MET A 197 -47.28 17.59 -12.22
C MET A 197 -45.80 17.24 -12.42
N VAL A 198 -44.88 18.11 -12.00
CA VAL A 198 -43.43 17.84 -12.10
C VAL A 198 -43.03 16.68 -11.19
N TYR A 199 -43.49 16.68 -9.93
CA TYR A 199 -43.22 15.59 -8.99
C TYR A 199 -43.69 14.24 -9.54
N ARG A 200 -44.91 14.17 -10.08
CA ARG A 200 -45.42 12.94 -10.71
C ARG A 200 -44.63 12.52 -11.95
N ALA A 201 -44.15 13.47 -12.74
CA ALA A 201 -43.30 13.16 -13.88
C ALA A 201 -41.94 12.59 -13.45
N MET A 202 -41.36 13.10 -12.36
CA MET A 202 -40.13 12.55 -11.75
C MET A 202 -40.35 11.14 -11.20
N GLN A 203 -41.45 10.91 -10.48
CA GLN A 203 -41.81 9.56 -10.02
C GLN A 203 -42.11 8.59 -11.20
N GLY A 204 -42.49 9.14 -12.36
CA GLY A 204 -42.68 8.39 -13.61
C GLY A 204 -41.36 7.91 -14.21
N GLU A 205 -40.26 8.68 -14.07
CA GLU A 205 -38.91 8.24 -14.45
C GLU A 205 -38.39 7.13 -13.52
N ASP A 206 -38.76 7.16 -12.24
CA ASP A 206 -38.48 6.08 -11.29
C ASP A 206 -39.42 4.85 -11.49
N SER A 207 -40.26 4.85 -12.53
CA SER A 207 -41.22 3.77 -12.80
C SER A 207 -41.36 3.42 -14.30
N GLU A 208 -40.24 3.36 -15.04
CA GLU A 208 -40.16 2.49 -16.22
C GLU A 208 -39.99 1.01 -15.81
N GLY A 209 -40.92 0.52 -15.01
CA GLY A 209 -41.33 -0.88 -15.07
C GLY A 209 -42.17 -1.12 -16.33
N SER A 210 -41.55 -1.00 -17.51
CA SER A 210 -41.84 -2.02 -18.51
C SER A 210 -41.29 -3.30 -17.92
N ASP A 211 -42.03 -4.41 -17.94
CA ASP A 211 -41.65 -5.68 -17.31
C ASP A 211 -40.38 -6.22 -18.00
N ILE A 212 -39.22 -5.62 -17.72
CA ILE A 212 -37.92 -6.01 -18.25
C ILE A 212 -37.61 -7.30 -17.53
N THR A 213 -37.91 -8.44 -18.14
CA THR A 213 -37.51 -9.73 -17.59
C THR A 213 -36.12 -10.08 -18.09
N VAL A 214 -35.37 -10.87 -17.34
CA VAL A 214 -34.16 -11.54 -17.85
C VAL A 214 -34.57 -12.51 -18.97
N ASP A 215 -34.03 -12.31 -20.18
CA ASP A 215 -34.27 -13.19 -21.35
C ASP A 215 -33.31 -14.38 -21.34
N SER A 216 -32.02 -14.13 -21.13
CA SER A 216 -31.00 -15.17 -20.97
C SER A 216 -29.83 -14.73 -20.09
N THR A 217 -29.16 -15.71 -19.50
CA THR A 217 -27.91 -15.51 -18.76
C THR A 217 -26.82 -16.42 -19.29
N THR A 218 -25.61 -15.91 -19.38
CA THR A 218 -24.41 -16.65 -19.72
C THR A 218 -23.40 -16.45 -18.59
N VAL A 219 -22.91 -17.56 -18.04
CA VAL A 219 -21.83 -17.52 -17.06
C VAL A 219 -20.52 -17.26 -17.81
N VAL A 220 -19.81 -16.18 -17.45
CA VAL A 220 -18.50 -15.86 -18.02
C VAL A 220 -17.42 -16.59 -17.24
N ASP A 221 -17.48 -16.47 -15.91
CA ASP A 221 -16.62 -17.16 -14.94
C ASP A 221 -17.33 -17.28 -13.58
N ALA A 222 -16.61 -17.68 -12.53
CA ALA A 222 -17.18 -17.89 -11.21
C ALA A 222 -17.75 -16.62 -10.56
N THR A 223 -17.33 -15.42 -10.98
CA THR A 223 -17.74 -14.14 -10.38
C THR A 223 -18.51 -13.25 -11.34
N THR A 224 -18.57 -13.60 -12.62
CA THR A 224 -19.12 -12.72 -13.64
C THR A 224 -20.21 -13.40 -14.47
N LEU A 225 -21.36 -12.73 -14.60
CA LEU A 225 -22.46 -13.12 -15.47
C LEU A 225 -22.66 -12.07 -16.57
N GLU A 226 -22.97 -12.53 -17.78
CA GLU A 226 -23.58 -11.71 -18.80
C GLU A 226 -25.09 -11.96 -18.83
N VAL A 227 -25.86 -10.91 -18.61
CA VAL A 227 -27.32 -10.96 -18.49
C VAL A 227 -27.92 -10.19 -19.65
N THR A 228 -28.69 -10.88 -20.50
CA THR A 228 -29.47 -10.25 -21.56
C THR A 228 -30.88 -10.00 -21.06
N LEU A 229 -31.28 -8.72 -21.08
CA LEU A 229 -32.60 -8.25 -20.70
C LEU A 229 -33.58 -8.34 -21.87
N SER A 230 -34.88 -8.43 -21.59
CA SER A 230 -35.93 -8.57 -22.61
C SER A 230 -36.07 -7.39 -23.58
N ASN A 231 -35.44 -6.25 -23.28
CA ASN A 231 -35.32 -5.10 -24.18
C ASN A 231 -34.17 -5.26 -25.21
N GLY A 232 -33.33 -6.29 -25.07
CA GLY A 232 -32.19 -6.60 -25.93
C GLY A 232 -30.83 -6.10 -25.41
N ASP A 233 -30.81 -5.39 -24.28
CA ASP A 233 -29.57 -4.92 -23.67
C ASP A 233 -28.86 -6.08 -22.96
N THR A 234 -27.53 -6.06 -23.00
CA THR A 234 -26.68 -7.02 -22.29
C THR A 234 -25.89 -6.27 -21.23
N VAL A 235 -25.99 -6.75 -20.00
CA VAL A 235 -25.34 -6.17 -18.82
C VAL A 235 -24.39 -7.21 -18.24
N THR A 236 -23.16 -6.79 -17.96
CA THR A 236 -22.20 -7.59 -17.20
C THR A 236 -22.45 -7.36 -15.72
N VAL A 237 -22.63 -8.44 -14.97
CA VAL A 237 -22.94 -8.44 -13.55
C VAL A 237 -21.79 -9.11 -12.82
N GLU A 238 -21.13 -8.36 -11.95
CA GLU A 238 -20.15 -8.90 -10.99
C GLU A 238 -20.89 -9.37 -9.74
N LEU A 239 -20.56 -10.58 -9.29
CA LEU A 239 -21.21 -11.23 -8.16
C LEU A 239 -20.42 -10.99 -6.86
N GLU A 240 -21.15 -10.68 -5.79
CA GLU A 240 -20.54 -10.57 -4.44
C GLU A 240 -20.07 -11.93 -3.90
N GLU A 241 -20.75 -13.01 -4.29
CA GLU A 241 -20.39 -14.39 -3.95
C GLU A 241 -20.13 -15.18 -5.24
N ALA A 242 -19.00 -15.88 -5.28
CA ALA A 242 -18.64 -16.72 -6.42
C ALA A 242 -19.60 -17.92 -6.57
N LEU A 243 -19.90 -18.28 -7.81
CA LEU A 243 -20.71 -19.44 -8.17
C LEU A 243 -20.05 -20.73 -7.71
N VAL A 244 -20.84 -21.63 -7.12
CA VAL A 244 -20.41 -22.99 -6.82
C VAL A 244 -20.72 -23.92 -8.00
N ASN A 245 -20.04 -25.06 -8.10
CA ASN A 245 -20.33 -26.03 -9.15
C ASN A 245 -21.80 -26.52 -9.09
N GLY A 246 -22.50 -26.47 -10.22
CA GLY A 246 -23.91 -26.84 -10.36
C GLY A 246 -24.88 -25.66 -10.34
N GLU A 247 -26.11 -25.91 -9.89
CA GLU A 247 -27.18 -24.89 -9.88
C GLU A 247 -26.96 -23.85 -8.76
N ASN A 248 -26.89 -22.58 -9.14
CA ASN A 248 -26.78 -21.42 -8.26
C ASN A 248 -28.00 -20.52 -8.43
N GLU A 249 -28.55 -20.02 -7.33
CA GLU A 249 -29.55 -18.95 -7.34
C GLU A 249 -28.85 -17.63 -7.06
N VAL A 250 -28.83 -16.74 -8.04
CA VAL A 250 -28.08 -15.49 -7.99
C VAL A 250 -29.07 -14.33 -8.02
N THR A 251 -28.91 -13.39 -7.10
CA THR A 251 -29.67 -12.14 -7.08
C THR A 251 -28.73 -10.99 -7.36
N PHE A 252 -29.09 -10.12 -8.31
CA PHE A 252 -28.30 -8.97 -8.70
C PHE A 252 -29.19 -7.79 -9.06
N GLU A 253 -28.67 -6.58 -8.96
CA GLU A 253 -29.39 -5.34 -9.25
C GLU A 253 -28.95 -4.77 -10.60
N VAL A 254 -29.91 -4.46 -11.48
CA VAL A 254 -29.66 -3.72 -12.73
C VAL A 254 -30.56 -2.49 -12.73
N GLU A 255 -29.96 -1.31 -12.86
CA GLU A 255 -30.67 -0.02 -12.88
C GLU A 255 -31.62 0.21 -11.68
N GLY A 256 -31.28 -0.32 -10.50
CA GLY A 256 -32.09 -0.16 -9.28
C GLY A 256 -33.17 -1.23 -9.08
N GLU A 257 -33.29 -2.21 -9.98
CA GLU A 257 -34.22 -3.34 -9.85
C GLU A 257 -33.48 -4.66 -9.56
N GLU A 258 -33.97 -5.41 -8.56
CA GLU A 258 -33.43 -6.72 -8.20
C GLU A 258 -33.98 -7.85 -9.08
N TYR A 259 -33.08 -8.65 -9.65
CA TYR A 259 -33.38 -9.83 -10.46
C TYR A 259 -32.81 -11.07 -9.80
N THR A 260 -33.61 -12.15 -9.74
CA THR A 260 -33.13 -13.47 -9.30
C THR A 260 -33.16 -14.45 -10.46
N VAL A 261 -32.02 -15.08 -10.76
CA VAL A 261 -31.86 -16.09 -11.81
C VAL A 261 -31.27 -17.37 -11.24
N THR A 262 -31.56 -18.50 -11.88
CA THR A 262 -30.85 -19.75 -11.62
C THR A 262 -29.88 -20.02 -12.76
N VAL A 263 -28.60 -20.12 -12.47
CA VAL A 263 -27.54 -20.46 -13.43
C VAL A 263 -26.90 -21.78 -13.04
N ASP A 264 -26.56 -22.60 -14.03
CA ASP A 264 -25.80 -23.84 -13.84
C ASP A 264 -24.34 -23.54 -14.22
N TYR A 265 -23.44 -23.62 -13.25
CA TYR A 265 -22.03 -23.32 -13.43
C TYR A 265 -21.21 -24.62 -13.43
N ASP A 266 -20.53 -24.88 -14.55
CA ASP A 266 -19.61 -26.01 -14.66
C ASP A 266 -18.20 -25.57 -14.26
N ALA A 267 -17.88 -25.74 -12.98
CA ALA A 267 -16.53 -25.47 -12.47
C ALA A 267 -15.58 -26.66 -12.71
N VAL A 268 -16.11 -27.85 -13.01
CA VAL A 268 -15.32 -29.08 -13.15
C VAL A 268 -14.49 -29.03 -14.42
N THR A 269 -15.11 -28.69 -15.55
CA THR A 269 -14.41 -28.63 -16.84
C THR A 269 -13.18 -27.71 -16.82
N PRO A 270 -13.26 -26.43 -16.43
CA PRO A 270 -12.09 -25.55 -16.38
C PRO A 270 -11.04 -26.00 -15.36
N ALA A 271 -11.46 -26.56 -14.21
CA ALA A 271 -10.52 -27.10 -13.22
C ALA A 271 -9.75 -28.33 -13.75
N VAL A 272 -10.43 -29.21 -14.50
CA VAL A 272 -9.79 -30.36 -15.17
C VAL A 272 -8.83 -29.87 -16.26
N GLU A 273 -9.22 -28.90 -17.08
CA GLU A 273 -8.35 -28.34 -18.13
C GLU A 273 -7.09 -27.70 -17.54
N ALA A 274 -7.23 -26.91 -16.47
CA ALA A 274 -6.09 -26.30 -15.78
C ALA A 274 -5.15 -27.35 -15.16
N ALA A 275 -5.71 -28.40 -14.53
CA ALA A 275 -4.91 -29.50 -14.00
C ALA A 275 -4.18 -30.26 -15.12
N GLU A 276 -4.84 -30.54 -16.25
CA GLU A 276 -4.22 -31.20 -17.40
C GLU A 276 -3.11 -30.35 -18.04
N GLU A 277 -3.31 -29.03 -18.13
CA GLU A 277 -2.33 -28.08 -18.65
C GLU A 277 -1.09 -28.03 -17.74
N ALA A 278 -1.27 -27.83 -16.43
CA ALA A 278 -0.17 -27.82 -15.47
C ALA A 278 0.63 -29.13 -15.50
N ILE A 279 -0.05 -30.29 -15.58
CA ILE A 279 0.62 -31.58 -15.73
C ILE A 279 1.40 -31.67 -17.06
N ALA A 280 0.86 -31.10 -18.15
CA ALA A 280 1.50 -31.13 -19.46
C ALA A 280 2.73 -30.23 -19.55
N GLU A 281 2.81 -29.18 -18.73
CA GLU A 281 3.96 -28.28 -18.64
C GLU A 281 5.12 -28.86 -17.84
N LEU A 282 4.88 -29.89 -17.00
CA LEU A 282 5.95 -30.55 -16.26
C LEU A 282 7.03 -31.09 -17.21
N PRO A 283 8.32 -30.85 -16.91
CA PRO A 283 9.41 -31.28 -17.78
C PRO A 283 9.55 -32.80 -17.83
N GLU A 284 10.05 -33.32 -18.95
CA GLU A 284 10.32 -34.77 -19.09
C GLU A 284 11.39 -35.28 -18.09
N GLU A 285 12.35 -34.43 -17.74
CA GLU A 285 13.33 -34.69 -16.68
C GLU A 285 13.06 -33.75 -15.50
N VAL A 286 12.54 -34.30 -14.42
CA VAL A 286 12.19 -33.56 -13.19
C VAL A 286 13.40 -33.38 -12.30
N THR A 287 13.64 -32.15 -11.87
CA THR A 287 14.71 -31.72 -10.97
C THR A 287 14.11 -31.06 -9.71
N LEU A 288 14.94 -30.71 -8.72
CA LEU A 288 14.43 -30.05 -7.50
C LEU A 288 13.89 -28.64 -7.76
N GLU A 289 14.31 -27.98 -8.84
CA GLU A 289 13.77 -26.66 -9.23
C GLU A 289 12.30 -26.76 -9.67
N ASP A 290 11.85 -27.95 -10.06
CA ASP A 290 10.48 -28.21 -10.53
C ASP A 290 9.53 -28.60 -9.38
N ALA A 291 9.99 -28.63 -8.13
CA ALA A 291 9.20 -29.10 -6.98
C ALA A 291 7.92 -28.29 -6.77
N GLU A 292 8.00 -26.96 -6.95
CA GLU A 292 6.85 -26.06 -6.83
C GLU A 292 5.82 -26.30 -7.93
N ALA A 293 6.24 -26.42 -9.19
CA ALA A 293 5.36 -26.71 -10.32
C ALA A 293 4.66 -28.08 -10.17
N VAL A 294 5.35 -29.08 -9.61
CA VAL A 294 4.77 -30.40 -9.31
C VAL A 294 3.70 -30.30 -8.21
N GLU A 295 3.97 -29.53 -7.14
CA GLU A 295 2.99 -29.32 -6.07
C GLU A 295 1.78 -28.51 -6.58
N GLU A 296 2.00 -27.48 -7.39
CA GLU A 296 0.93 -26.68 -8.00
C GLU A 296 0.02 -27.55 -8.89
N ALA A 297 0.61 -28.39 -9.74
CA ALA A 297 -0.15 -29.35 -10.54
C ALA A 297 -0.96 -30.33 -9.67
N ARG A 298 -0.43 -30.76 -8.50
CA ARG A 298 -1.19 -31.57 -7.53
C ARG A 298 -2.34 -30.79 -6.91
N VAL A 299 -2.13 -29.54 -6.53
CA VAL A 299 -3.17 -28.67 -5.97
C VAL A 299 -4.33 -28.52 -6.95
N LEU A 300 -4.03 -28.28 -8.24
CA LEU A 300 -5.06 -28.15 -9.28
C LEU A 300 -5.83 -29.46 -9.51
N VAL A 301 -5.12 -30.60 -9.50
CA VAL A 301 -5.76 -31.93 -9.55
C VAL A 301 -6.69 -32.16 -8.37
N ASP A 302 -6.24 -31.85 -7.16
CA ASP A 302 -7.03 -32.05 -5.95
C ASP A 302 -8.25 -31.12 -5.92
N ALA A 303 -8.11 -29.88 -6.41
CA ALA A 303 -9.21 -28.95 -6.59
C ALA A 303 -10.27 -29.47 -7.57
N ALA A 304 -9.85 -30.01 -8.73
CA ALA A 304 -10.77 -30.64 -9.69
C ALA A 304 -11.50 -31.86 -9.08
N LEU A 305 -10.80 -32.69 -8.30
CA LEU A 305 -11.37 -33.85 -7.63
C LEU A 305 -12.27 -33.51 -6.43
N GLU A 306 -12.08 -32.34 -5.80
CA GLU A 306 -12.98 -31.83 -4.76
C GLU A 306 -14.33 -31.40 -5.37
N LEU A 307 -14.31 -30.88 -6.60
CA LEU A 307 -15.52 -30.49 -7.34
C LEU A 307 -16.28 -31.72 -7.88
N ASP A 308 -15.56 -32.71 -8.40
CA ASP A 308 -16.12 -34.02 -8.81
C ASP A 308 -15.12 -35.15 -8.53
N GLU A 309 -15.45 -36.01 -7.55
CA GLU A 309 -14.60 -37.13 -7.14
C GLU A 309 -14.35 -38.16 -8.27
N ASP A 310 -15.20 -38.15 -9.31
CA ASP A 310 -15.14 -39.04 -10.47
C ASP A 310 -14.53 -38.33 -11.72
N ALA A 311 -13.98 -37.12 -11.59
CA ALA A 311 -13.37 -36.38 -12.71
C ALA A 311 -12.22 -37.16 -13.38
N GLU A 312 -12.29 -37.28 -14.71
CA GLU A 312 -11.23 -37.94 -15.51
C GLU A 312 -10.16 -36.91 -15.91
N ILE A 313 -9.03 -36.90 -15.20
CA ILE A 313 -7.88 -35.99 -15.48
C ILE A 313 -6.78 -36.76 -16.21
N ALA A 314 -6.40 -36.30 -17.41
CA ALA A 314 -5.30 -36.86 -18.17
C ALA A 314 -3.92 -36.54 -17.54
N GLY A 315 -2.95 -37.44 -17.72
CA GLY A 315 -1.56 -37.20 -17.30
C GLY A 315 -1.24 -37.46 -15.83
N LEU A 316 -2.21 -37.88 -14.99
CA LEU A 316 -1.98 -38.18 -13.56
C LEU A 316 -0.80 -39.12 -13.28
N ASP A 317 -0.55 -40.12 -14.14
CA ASP A 317 0.61 -41.02 -13.99
C ASP A 317 1.94 -40.25 -14.11
N THR A 318 2.00 -39.19 -14.93
CA THR A 318 3.15 -38.30 -15.08
C THR A 318 3.38 -37.51 -13.80
N LEU A 319 2.33 -36.89 -13.25
CA LEU A 319 2.40 -36.14 -12.01
C LEU A 319 2.87 -37.01 -10.85
N VAL A 320 2.29 -38.20 -10.67
CA VAL A 320 2.70 -39.15 -9.62
C VAL A 320 4.18 -39.53 -9.78
N THR A 321 4.64 -39.72 -11.01
CA THR A 321 6.05 -40.02 -11.27
C THR A 321 6.95 -38.83 -10.93
N ALA A 322 6.52 -37.60 -11.22
CA ALA A 322 7.23 -36.38 -10.88
C ALA A 322 7.35 -36.22 -9.36
N GLU A 323 6.26 -36.39 -8.61
CA GLU A 323 6.25 -36.36 -7.14
C GLU A 323 7.18 -37.40 -6.52
N GLU A 324 7.12 -38.65 -7.01
CA GLU A 324 8.03 -39.71 -6.55
C GLU A 324 9.49 -39.34 -6.82
N THR A 325 9.76 -38.64 -7.93
CA THR A 325 11.11 -38.18 -8.31
C THR A 325 11.58 -37.03 -7.43
N ILE A 326 10.74 -36.02 -7.18
CA ILE A 326 11.03 -34.91 -6.24
C ILE A 326 11.33 -35.47 -4.85
N ALA A 327 10.46 -36.32 -4.30
CA ALA A 327 10.66 -36.92 -2.98
C ALA A 327 11.96 -37.73 -2.90
N GLN A 328 12.37 -38.39 -4.00
CA GLN A 328 13.65 -39.06 -4.09
C GLN A 328 14.83 -38.07 -4.08
N LEU A 329 14.75 -37.00 -4.87
CA LEU A 329 15.80 -35.99 -4.96
C LEU A 329 15.98 -35.24 -3.62
N GLU A 330 14.90 -34.91 -2.93
CA GLU A 330 14.93 -34.28 -1.61
C GLU A 330 15.60 -35.18 -0.57
N ALA A 331 15.27 -36.47 -0.58
CA ALA A 331 15.89 -37.45 0.31
C ALA A 331 17.41 -37.60 0.02
N GLU A 332 17.81 -37.47 -1.24
CA GLU A 332 19.23 -37.48 -1.64
C GLU A 332 19.95 -36.21 -1.20
N ALA A 333 19.34 -35.04 -1.38
CA ALA A 333 19.87 -33.75 -0.91
C ALA A 333 20.03 -33.73 0.62
N ALA A 334 19.02 -34.20 1.36
CA ALA A 334 19.07 -34.30 2.82
C ALA A 334 20.19 -35.22 3.32
N ALA A 335 20.43 -36.35 2.64
CA ALA A 335 21.52 -37.25 2.97
C ALA A 335 22.89 -36.59 2.72
N VAL A 336 23.03 -35.80 1.65
CA VAL A 336 24.25 -35.02 1.37
C VAL A 336 24.48 -33.95 2.44
N ALA A 337 23.43 -33.25 2.88
CA ALA A 337 23.50 -32.27 3.96
C ALA A 337 23.96 -32.91 5.29
N GLU A 338 23.33 -34.01 5.71
CA GLU A 338 23.72 -34.75 6.92
C GLU A 338 25.18 -35.23 6.85
N ALA A 339 25.61 -35.73 5.68
CA ALA A 339 26.99 -36.13 5.47
C ALA A 339 27.96 -34.92 5.51
N THR A 340 27.53 -33.76 5.02
CA THR A 340 28.33 -32.52 5.02
C THR A 340 28.55 -32.00 6.44
N GLU A 341 27.49 -31.91 7.24
CA GLU A 341 27.57 -31.52 8.66
C GLU A 341 28.50 -32.45 9.44
N ALA A 342 28.41 -33.77 9.19
CA ALA A 342 29.30 -34.73 9.82
C ALA A 342 30.78 -34.53 9.42
N VAL A 343 31.05 -34.17 8.16
CA VAL A 343 32.40 -33.85 7.69
C VAL A 343 32.91 -32.55 8.34
N GLU A 344 32.08 -31.53 8.48
CA GLU A 344 32.43 -30.28 9.18
C GLU A 344 32.72 -30.53 10.66
N ALA A 345 31.89 -31.33 11.33
CA ALA A 345 32.16 -31.74 12.71
C ALA A 345 33.49 -32.51 12.84
N ALA A 346 33.85 -33.33 11.85
CA ALA A 346 35.13 -34.02 11.81
C ALA A 346 36.32 -33.08 11.53
N GLU A 347 36.13 -32.05 10.69
CA GLU A 347 37.10 -30.99 10.42
C GLU A 347 37.38 -30.14 11.68
N ASP A 348 36.35 -29.80 12.44
CA ASP A 348 36.45 -28.97 13.64
C ASP A 348 37.00 -29.72 14.85
N SER A 349 36.49 -30.93 15.09
CA SER A 349 36.87 -31.73 16.26
C SER A 349 38.26 -32.34 16.13
N LEU A 350 38.66 -32.68 14.91
CA LEU A 350 39.82 -33.52 14.60
C LEU A 350 39.84 -34.78 15.49
N LEU A 351 38.68 -35.42 15.67
CA LEU A 351 38.55 -36.69 16.39
C LEU A 351 38.37 -37.86 15.43
N GLN A 352 39.07 -38.96 15.72
CA GLN A 352 39.03 -40.17 14.87
C GLN A 352 37.63 -40.79 14.80
N GLU A 353 36.82 -40.63 15.85
CA GLU A 353 35.45 -41.13 15.93
C GLU A 353 34.49 -40.35 15.02
N ASP A 354 34.65 -39.03 14.95
CA ASP A 354 33.85 -38.15 14.09
C ASP A 354 34.21 -38.35 12.61
N VAL A 355 35.49 -38.53 12.29
CA VAL A 355 35.93 -38.93 10.94
C VAL A 355 35.30 -40.26 10.52
N GLN A 356 35.18 -41.23 11.43
CA GLN A 356 34.54 -42.52 11.13
C GLN A 356 33.02 -42.42 10.95
N ALA A 357 32.37 -41.56 11.75
CA ALA A 357 30.95 -41.28 11.62
C ALA A 357 30.64 -40.60 10.27
N ALA A 358 31.38 -39.55 9.93
CA ALA A 358 31.29 -38.84 8.66
C ALA A 358 31.57 -39.75 7.45
N GLN A 359 32.64 -40.54 7.51
CA GLN A 359 32.99 -41.48 6.44
C GLN A 359 31.89 -42.52 6.19
N LYS A 360 31.17 -42.95 7.23
CA LYS A 360 30.05 -43.88 7.09
C LYS A 360 28.91 -43.22 6.28
N LEU A 361 28.51 -42.00 6.64
CA LEU A 361 27.45 -41.26 5.96
C LEU A 361 27.82 -40.96 4.51
N VAL A 362 29.04 -40.45 4.27
CA VAL A 362 29.55 -40.18 2.91
C VAL A 362 29.59 -41.44 2.04
N ASN A 363 29.84 -42.63 2.61
CA ASN A 363 29.82 -43.88 1.87
C ASN A 363 28.41 -44.36 1.49
N GLU A 364 27.39 -43.97 2.26
CA GLU A 364 25.98 -44.29 2.02
C GLU A 364 25.38 -43.42 0.90
N LEU A 365 26.00 -42.27 0.58
CA LEU A 365 25.63 -41.42 -0.57
C LEU A 365 25.77 -42.14 -1.91
N LYS A 366 24.90 -41.79 -2.86
CA LYS A 366 25.06 -42.16 -4.28
C LYS A 366 26.30 -41.50 -4.88
N GLU A 367 26.80 -42.04 -5.99
CA GLU A 367 27.94 -41.45 -6.70
C GLU A 367 27.54 -40.10 -7.30
N SER A 368 28.09 -39.03 -6.75
CA SER A 368 27.92 -37.64 -7.18
C SER A 368 29.23 -36.86 -6.98
N ASP A 369 29.31 -35.65 -7.53
CA ASP A 369 30.45 -34.76 -7.32
C ASP A 369 30.58 -34.35 -5.85
N ASP A 370 29.46 -34.20 -5.12
CA ASP A 370 29.46 -33.92 -3.68
C ASP A 370 30.10 -35.05 -2.88
N LYS A 371 29.76 -36.31 -3.19
CA LYS A 371 30.39 -37.45 -2.54
C LYS A 371 31.90 -37.47 -2.80
N VAL A 372 32.35 -37.10 -4.00
CA VAL A 372 33.78 -37.01 -4.32
C VAL A 372 34.44 -35.90 -3.50
N LEU A 373 33.81 -34.74 -3.40
CA LEU A 373 34.31 -33.59 -2.64
C LEU A 373 34.39 -33.90 -1.13
N LEU A 374 33.31 -34.45 -0.55
CA LEU A 374 33.26 -34.84 0.87
C LEU A 374 34.30 -35.92 1.19
N ASN A 375 34.51 -36.90 0.31
CA ASN A 375 35.60 -37.86 0.48
C ASN A 375 36.98 -37.20 0.42
N ALA A 376 37.19 -36.21 -0.45
CA ALA A 376 38.46 -35.48 -0.52
C ALA A 376 38.72 -34.66 0.74
N ARG A 377 37.68 -34.02 1.30
CA ARG A 377 37.72 -33.31 2.59
C ARG A 377 38.11 -34.27 3.72
N LEU A 378 37.44 -35.42 3.83
CA LEU A 378 37.77 -36.44 4.85
C LEU A 378 39.20 -36.98 4.75
N VAL A 379 39.73 -37.14 3.53
CA VAL A 379 41.14 -37.53 3.34
C VAL A 379 42.08 -36.47 3.94
N ASN A 380 41.81 -35.19 3.71
CA ASN A 380 42.61 -34.10 4.30
C ASN A 380 42.52 -34.10 5.83
N VAL A 381 41.32 -34.24 6.39
CA VAL A 381 41.12 -34.35 7.85
C VAL A 381 41.89 -35.54 8.42
N GLN A 382 41.84 -36.70 7.77
CA GLN A 382 42.59 -37.88 8.21
C GLN A 382 44.11 -37.66 8.11
N GLU A 383 44.61 -36.96 7.08
CA GLU A 383 46.03 -36.59 6.99
C GLU A 383 46.45 -35.62 8.11
N GLN A 384 45.60 -34.66 8.46
CA GLN A 384 45.83 -33.76 9.59
C GLN A 384 45.85 -34.52 10.91
N LEU A 385 44.90 -35.44 11.10
CA LEU A 385 44.80 -36.27 12.28
C LEU A 385 46.03 -37.18 12.43
N ASP A 386 46.46 -37.82 11.35
CA ASP A 386 47.68 -38.64 11.31
C ASP A 386 48.92 -37.80 11.66
N SER A 387 49.00 -36.56 11.16
CA SER A 387 50.07 -35.61 11.51
C SER A 387 50.02 -35.20 12.99
N ILE A 388 48.83 -34.98 13.56
CA ILE A 388 48.64 -34.67 14.98
C ILE A 388 49.06 -35.87 15.83
N VAL A 389 48.63 -37.08 15.47
CA VAL A 389 49.00 -38.32 16.15
C VAL A 389 50.51 -38.55 16.09
N ASP A 390 51.14 -38.34 14.94
CA ASP A 390 52.60 -38.42 14.80
C ASP A 390 53.32 -37.36 15.66
N THR A 391 52.77 -36.14 15.76
CA THR A 391 53.30 -35.06 16.59
C THR A 391 53.11 -35.35 18.08
N VAL A 392 51.96 -35.88 18.49
CA VAL A 392 51.68 -36.28 19.88
C VAL A 392 52.55 -37.47 20.26
N ASN A 393 52.72 -38.47 19.40
CA ASN A 393 53.63 -39.59 19.64
C ASN A 393 55.10 -39.13 19.71
N ALA A 394 55.49 -38.15 18.88
CA ALA A 394 56.81 -37.52 18.97
C ALA A 394 56.97 -36.70 20.25
N ALA A 395 55.94 -35.95 20.66
CA ALA A 395 55.90 -35.16 21.88
C ALA A 395 55.87 -36.02 23.14
N GLU A 396 55.16 -37.15 23.16
CA GLU A 396 55.22 -38.15 24.23
C GLU A 396 56.60 -38.81 24.30
N GLY A 397 57.21 -39.10 23.13
CA GLY A 397 58.61 -39.53 23.05
C GLY A 397 59.60 -38.50 23.58
N GLU A 398 59.35 -37.20 23.32
CA GLU A 398 60.12 -36.09 23.87
C GLU A 398 59.85 -35.86 25.36
N LEU A 399 58.61 -36.08 25.84
CA LEU A 399 58.19 -36.01 27.24
C LEU A 399 58.76 -37.16 28.06
N GLU A 400 58.93 -38.35 27.47
CA GLU A 400 59.67 -39.46 28.07
C GLU A 400 61.18 -39.16 28.15
N THR A 401 61.75 -38.40 27.19
CA THR A 401 63.12 -37.88 27.32
C THR A 401 63.26 -36.69 28.29
N PHE A 402 62.20 -35.90 28.50
CA PHE A 402 62.18 -34.79 29.46
C PHE A 402 61.95 -35.29 30.90
N ARG A 403 61.10 -36.31 31.10
CA ARG A 403 60.94 -37.04 32.37
C ARG A 403 62.18 -37.83 32.78
N ALA A 404 63.12 -38.06 31.85
CA ALA A 404 64.41 -38.68 32.11
C ALA A 404 65.54 -37.67 32.47
N LEU A 405 65.29 -36.36 32.43
CA LEU A 405 66.20 -35.33 32.95
C LEU A 405 65.96 -35.13 34.45
N ASP A 406 66.82 -35.75 35.24
CA ASP A 406 66.92 -35.66 36.71
C ASP A 406 67.29 -34.22 37.15
N VAL A 407 66.32 -33.32 37.11
CA VAL A 407 66.36 -32.01 37.78
C VAL A 407 65.16 -31.96 38.73
N LYS A 408 65.43 -31.98 40.03
CA LYS A 408 64.40 -31.86 41.08
C LYS A 408 63.53 -30.62 40.83
N PRO A 409 62.21 -30.75 40.60
CA PRO A 409 61.32 -29.60 40.44
C PRO A 409 61.19 -28.82 41.76
N LEU A 410 61.13 -27.49 41.66
CA LEU A 410 60.74 -26.59 42.75
C LEU A 410 59.30 -26.92 43.16
N GLU A 411 59.09 -27.41 44.38
CA GLU A 411 57.87 -28.13 44.80
C GLU A 411 56.62 -27.25 45.04
N ASN A 412 56.68 -25.92 44.96
CA ASN A 412 55.65 -25.01 45.49
C ASN A 412 55.28 -23.80 44.59
N VAL A 413 55.07 -23.99 43.28
CA VAL A 413 54.58 -22.92 42.38
C VAL A 413 53.14 -23.25 41.97
N LYS A 414 52.16 -22.38 42.27
CA LYS A 414 50.79 -22.47 41.72
C LYS A 414 50.77 -21.83 40.33
N GLU A 415 50.17 -22.53 39.36
CA GLU A 415 50.26 -22.23 37.93
C GLU A 415 49.57 -20.89 37.56
N ASP A 416 48.55 -20.49 38.32
CA ASP A 416 47.77 -19.26 38.07
C ASP A 416 48.51 -17.95 38.42
N TYR A 417 49.62 -18.03 39.17
CA TYR A 417 50.37 -16.85 39.67
C TYR A 417 51.73 -16.65 39.00
N ILE A 418 51.98 -17.35 37.88
CA ILE A 418 53.26 -17.32 37.15
C ILE A 418 53.68 -15.88 36.80
N ASN A 419 52.76 -15.03 36.36
CA ASN A 419 53.07 -13.64 35.99
C ASN A 419 53.48 -12.77 37.19
N ALA A 420 52.92 -13.02 38.39
CA ALA A 420 53.29 -12.32 39.61
C ALA A 420 54.68 -12.76 40.11
N TYR A 421 55.02 -14.06 40.01
CA TYR A 421 56.37 -14.55 40.33
C TYR A 421 57.43 -14.01 39.37
N VAL A 422 57.13 -13.96 38.07
CA VAL A 422 58.03 -13.37 37.05
C VAL A 422 58.30 -11.90 37.36
N THR A 423 57.25 -11.12 37.64
CA THR A 423 57.37 -9.70 37.99
C THR A 423 58.22 -9.47 39.25
N ALA A 424 58.00 -10.25 40.32
CA ALA A 424 58.77 -10.12 41.56
C ALA A 424 60.26 -10.50 41.40
N ILE A 425 60.57 -11.47 40.54
CA ILE A 425 61.95 -11.87 40.22
C ILE A 425 62.65 -10.82 39.33
N GLU A 426 61.94 -10.21 38.38
CA GLU A 426 62.45 -9.15 37.50
C GLU A 426 62.73 -7.84 38.25
N GLU A 427 61.86 -7.45 39.20
CA GLU A 427 62.08 -6.29 40.08
C GLU A 427 63.27 -6.51 41.03
N ALA A 428 63.48 -7.73 41.52
CA ALA A 428 64.60 -8.07 42.41
C ALA A 428 65.96 -8.15 41.69
N THR A 429 65.98 -8.35 40.36
CA THR A 429 67.21 -8.54 39.57
C THR A 429 67.71 -7.28 38.85
N THR A 430 66.90 -6.22 38.73
CA THR A 430 67.23 -5.00 37.97
C THR A 430 67.61 -3.77 38.80
N GLY A 431 67.63 -3.85 40.14
CA GLY A 431 68.09 -2.76 41.01
C GLY A 431 69.61 -2.55 41.00
N GLU A 432 70.07 -1.30 40.96
CA GLU A 432 71.50 -0.88 40.95
C GLU A 432 72.31 -1.37 42.17
N GLU A 433 72.72 -2.63 42.16
CA GLU A 433 73.92 -3.24 42.76
C GLU A 433 73.75 -4.74 42.58
N GLY A 434 74.47 -5.33 41.62
CA GLY A 434 74.34 -6.76 41.29
C GLY A 434 74.46 -7.66 42.52
N LYS A 435 73.35 -8.32 42.87
CA LYS A 435 73.34 -9.49 43.75
C LYS A 435 73.34 -10.73 42.86
N ASP A 436 74.44 -11.47 42.88
CA ASP A 436 74.41 -12.87 42.45
C ASP A 436 73.54 -13.64 43.45
N PHE A 437 72.38 -14.14 43.02
CA PHE A 437 71.61 -15.11 43.80
C PHE A 437 72.39 -16.43 43.81
N GLU A 438 73.20 -16.66 44.86
CA GLU A 438 74.05 -17.86 44.94
C GLU A 438 73.31 -19.11 45.49
N THR A 439 72.02 -19.06 45.86
CA THR A 439 71.29 -20.26 46.34
C THR A 439 69.79 -20.32 46.00
N VAL A 440 69.29 -21.55 45.76
CA VAL A 440 67.86 -21.92 45.57
C VAL A 440 66.96 -21.46 46.72
N THR A 441 67.51 -21.28 47.93
CA THR A 441 66.78 -20.86 49.13
C THR A 441 66.29 -19.41 49.07
N GLU A 442 66.98 -18.52 48.35
CA GLU A 442 66.59 -17.11 48.26
C GLU A 442 65.40 -16.89 47.31
N ILE A 443 65.30 -17.70 46.25
CA ILE A 443 64.18 -17.68 45.30
C ILE A 443 62.93 -18.30 45.94
N GLN A 444 63.07 -19.40 46.70
CA GLN A 444 61.95 -19.99 47.44
C GLN A 444 61.36 -19.00 48.47
N GLY A 445 62.19 -18.17 49.11
CA GLY A 445 61.72 -17.17 50.07
C GLY A 445 60.88 -16.03 49.45
N LEU A 446 61.07 -15.70 48.17
CA LEU A 446 60.22 -14.73 47.46
C LEU A 446 58.90 -15.35 47.02
N ILE A 447 58.92 -16.62 46.59
CA ILE A 447 57.71 -17.39 46.25
C ILE A 447 56.80 -17.54 47.49
N ASP A 448 57.38 -17.85 48.65
CA ASP A 448 56.64 -17.99 49.91
C ASP A 448 56.01 -16.64 50.34
N GLN A 449 56.67 -15.50 50.11
CA GLN A 449 56.12 -14.16 50.43
C GLN A 449 54.96 -13.75 49.53
N VAL A 450 55.01 -14.06 48.22
CA VAL A 450 53.92 -13.80 47.29
C VAL A 450 52.70 -14.65 47.63
N ASN A 451 52.92 -15.91 48.03
CA ASN A 451 51.86 -16.81 48.48
C ASN A 451 51.21 -16.35 49.79
N GLU A 452 51.98 -15.91 50.79
CA GLU A 452 51.44 -15.41 52.05
C GLU A 452 50.65 -14.09 51.88
N ALA A 453 51.10 -13.18 51.00
CA ALA A 453 50.45 -11.89 50.79
C ALA A 453 49.10 -11.99 50.06
N GLN A 454 48.96 -12.91 49.11
CA GLN A 454 47.70 -13.12 48.38
C GLN A 454 46.69 -13.92 49.21
N LEU A 455 47.14 -14.94 49.95
CA LEU A 455 46.29 -15.67 50.88
C LEU A 455 45.73 -14.76 51.99
N ALA A 456 46.51 -13.78 52.45
CA ALA A 456 46.05 -12.79 53.43
C ALA A 456 44.99 -11.81 52.86
N ALA A 457 45.01 -11.55 51.54
CA ALA A 457 44.05 -10.66 50.88
C ALA A 457 42.71 -11.37 50.59
N GLU A 458 42.75 -12.64 50.15
CA GLU A 458 41.56 -13.48 50.00
C GLU A 458 40.86 -13.67 51.35
N LEU A 459 41.63 -14.01 52.40
CA LEU A 459 41.10 -14.18 53.75
C LEU A 459 40.46 -12.90 54.35
N GLN A 460 40.98 -11.72 53.99
CA GLN A 460 40.40 -10.46 54.43
C GLN A 460 39.04 -10.19 53.75
N ASN A 461 38.91 -10.48 52.46
CA ASN A 461 37.66 -10.32 51.73
C ASN A 461 36.58 -11.28 52.25
N ASP A 462 36.94 -12.54 52.50
CA ASP A 462 36.02 -13.55 53.04
C ASP A 462 35.55 -13.16 54.44
N LEU A 463 36.43 -12.56 55.25
CA LEU A 463 36.08 -12.03 56.57
C LEU A 463 35.11 -10.85 56.51
N GLU A 464 35.38 -9.87 55.65
CA GLU A 464 34.50 -8.70 55.48
C GLU A 464 33.10 -9.12 54.99
N ALA A 465 33.02 -10.14 54.13
CA ALA A 465 31.76 -10.72 53.67
C ALA A 465 30.98 -11.41 54.80
N ALA A 466 31.65 -12.23 55.62
CA ALA A 466 31.03 -12.91 56.76
C ALA A 466 30.54 -11.93 57.83
N GLU A 467 31.29 -10.86 58.11
CA GLU A 467 30.89 -9.83 59.07
C GLU A 467 29.67 -9.03 58.59
N ALA A 468 29.62 -8.68 57.30
CA ALA A 468 28.49 -7.97 56.71
C ALA A 468 27.21 -8.83 56.73
N ALA A 469 27.32 -10.12 56.44
CA ALA A 469 26.19 -11.04 56.46
C ALA A 469 25.60 -11.18 57.87
N VAL A 470 26.44 -11.37 58.91
CA VAL A 470 25.96 -11.44 60.30
C VAL A 470 25.33 -10.13 60.76
N ALA A 471 25.91 -8.97 60.40
CA ALA A 471 25.35 -7.67 60.73
C ALA A 471 23.94 -7.44 60.14
N SER A 472 23.64 -8.04 58.98
CA SER A 472 22.32 -7.97 58.37
C SER A 472 21.24 -8.75 59.14
N VAL A 473 21.63 -9.76 59.91
CA VAL A 473 20.72 -10.50 60.81
C VAL A 473 20.54 -9.75 62.13
N GLU A 474 21.63 -9.17 62.66
CA GLU A 474 21.60 -8.32 63.86
C GLU A 474 20.76 -7.04 63.67
N SER A 475 20.68 -6.49 62.44
CA SER A 475 19.79 -5.35 62.18
C SER A 475 18.33 -5.73 62.31
N VAL A 476 17.94 -6.93 61.87
CA VAL A 476 16.57 -7.43 62.03
C VAL A 476 16.23 -7.66 63.50
N GLU A 477 17.18 -8.16 64.31
CA GLU A 477 17.03 -8.24 65.77
C GLU A 477 16.77 -6.85 66.37
N ALA A 478 17.57 -5.84 65.98
CA ALA A 478 17.43 -4.48 66.50
C ALA A 478 16.08 -3.84 66.13
N ASP A 479 15.59 -4.08 64.92
CA ASP A 479 14.28 -3.61 64.46
C ASP A 479 13.15 -4.26 65.27
N VAL A 480 13.25 -5.58 65.50
CA VAL A 480 12.29 -6.35 66.33
C VAL A 480 12.28 -5.88 67.79
N GLU A 481 13.43 -5.53 68.36
CA GLU A 481 13.54 -5.04 69.75
C GLU A 481 13.07 -3.60 69.94
N THR A 482 13.18 -2.73 68.92
CA THR A 482 12.91 -1.29 69.04
C THR A 482 11.51 -0.88 68.61
N GLU A 483 10.99 -1.45 67.52
CA GLU A 483 9.71 -1.08 66.93
C GLU A 483 8.59 -2.08 67.27
N GLY A 484 8.96 -3.26 67.76
CA GLY A 484 8.08 -4.43 67.79
C GLY A 484 7.85 -4.96 66.38
N PHE A 485 7.17 -6.11 66.25
CA PHE A 485 6.84 -6.64 64.93
C PHE A 485 5.85 -5.69 64.23
N THR A 486 6.32 -4.96 63.22
CA THR A 486 5.50 -4.26 62.24
C THR A 486 5.06 -5.26 61.14
N ASP A 487 4.08 -4.89 60.31
CA ASP A 487 3.58 -5.75 59.22
C ASP A 487 4.61 -6.04 58.11
N HIS A 488 5.85 -5.57 58.27
CA HIS A 488 6.94 -5.62 57.27
C HIS A 488 8.03 -6.66 57.59
N PHE A 489 7.82 -7.54 58.58
CA PHE A 489 8.78 -8.62 58.84
C PHE A 489 8.59 -9.76 57.83
N ASP A 490 9.58 -9.99 56.97
CA ASP A 490 9.63 -11.10 56.03
C ASP A 490 10.43 -12.27 56.62
N ALA A 491 9.75 -13.39 56.84
CA ALA A 491 10.34 -14.60 57.41
C ALA A 491 11.21 -15.38 56.41
N GLU A 492 10.90 -15.30 55.12
CA GLU A 492 11.68 -15.93 54.06
C GLU A 492 12.97 -15.14 53.84
N GLU A 493 12.88 -13.81 53.80
CA GLU A 493 14.05 -12.92 53.74
C GLU A 493 14.97 -13.11 54.97
N PHE A 494 14.40 -13.22 56.17
CA PHE A 494 15.18 -13.50 57.38
C PHE A 494 15.89 -14.86 57.31
N THR A 495 15.20 -15.90 56.82
CA THR A 495 15.79 -17.24 56.65
C THR A 495 16.94 -17.21 55.65
N GLN A 496 16.76 -16.52 54.51
CA GLN A 496 17.80 -16.35 53.51
C GLN A 496 19.01 -15.58 54.06
N LYS A 497 18.81 -14.54 54.88
CA LYS A 497 19.89 -13.82 55.56
C LYS A 497 20.66 -14.71 56.54
N VAL A 498 19.98 -15.59 57.26
CA VAL A 498 20.63 -16.57 58.16
C VAL A 498 21.43 -17.60 57.38
N GLU A 499 20.89 -18.16 56.30
CA GLU A 499 21.59 -19.13 55.44
C GLU A 499 22.83 -18.50 54.78
N ALA A 500 22.71 -17.28 54.27
CA ALA A 500 23.82 -16.54 53.70
C ALA A 500 24.93 -16.25 54.73
N ALA A 501 24.56 -15.91 55.98
CA ALA A 501 25.53 -15.72 57.05
C ALA A 501 26.23 -17.03 57.44
N GLN A 502 25.52 -18.16 57.50
CA GLN A 502 26.10 -19.47 57.79
C GLN A 502 27.08 -19.95 56.71
N GLU A 503 26.73 -19.72 55.44
CA GLU A 503 27.57 -20.06 54.30
C GLU A 503 28.84 -19.19 54.29
N ALA A 504 28.73 -17.88 54.49
CA ALA A 504 29.87 -16.98 54.55
C ALA A 504 30.81 -17.31 55.73
N ILE A 505 30.27 -17.71 56.89
CA ILE A 505 31.08 -18.17 58.03
C ILE A 505 31.81 -19.48 57.70
N HIS A 506 31.19 -20.40 56.95
CA HIS A 506 31.80 -21.69 56.55
C HIS A 506 33.00 -21.53 55.61
N GLN A 507 33.05 -20.43 54.85
CA GLN A 507 34.15 -20.15 53.93
C GLN A 507 35.41 -19.65 54.66
N LEU A 508 35.31 -19.27 55.94
CA LEU A 508 36.45 -18.88 56.75
C LEU A 508 37.29 -20.08 57.24
N PRO A 509 38.64 -19.96 57.31
CA PRO A 509 39.48 -21.00 57.86
C PRO A 509 39.18 -21.29 59.34
N GLU A 510 39.04 -22.59 59.68
CA GLU A 510 38.64 -23.06 61.02
C GLU A 510 39.59 -22.63 62.16
N ASP A 511 40.85 -22.28 61.87
CA ASP A 511 41.87 -21.92 62.85
C ASP A 511 42.22 -20.42 62.88
N TYR A 512 41.50 -19.59 62.12
CA TYR A 512 41.75 -18.15 62.03
C TYR A 512 41.36 -17.40 63.31
N LYS A 513 42.31 -16.63 63.86
CA LYS A 513 42.15 -15.79 65.06
C LYS A 513 42.61 -14.37 64.79
N GLU A 514 41.77 -13.39 65.09
CA GLU A 514 42.03 -11.95 64.90
C GLU A 514 43.28 -11.47 65.68
N ASN A 515 43.58 -12.12 66.82
CA ASN A 515 44.82 -11.94 67.55
C ASN A 515 45.23 -13.25 68.25
N LYS A 516 46.53 -13.45 68.46
CA LYS A 516 47.13 -14.61 69.15
C LYS A 516 46.58 -14.88 70.55
N ASP A 517 46.06 -13.85 71.21
CA ASP A 517 45.51 -13.92 72.56
C ASP A 517 43.98 -14.09 72.59
N ALA A 518 43.33 -14.29 71.43
CA ALA A 518 41.88 -14.52 71.35
C ALA A 518 41.51 -15.94 71.81
N ASP A 519 40.50 -16.05 72.69
CA ASP A 519 40.05 -17.33 73.25
C ASP A 519 39.27 -18.19 72.21
N LYS A 520 38.62 -17.55 71.23
CA LYS A 520 37.83 -18.16 70.16
C LYS A 520 38.39 -17.85 68.77
N THR A 521 38.01 -18.62 67.76
CA THR A 521 38.26 -18.30 66.36
C THR A 521 37.28 -17.23 65.88
N VAL A 522 37.57 -16.59 64.75
CA VAL A 522 36.69 -15.55 64.20
C VAL A 522 35.37 -16.15 63.75
N ALA A 523 35.40 -17.31 63.10
CA ALA A 523 34.21 -18.07 62.73
C ALA A 523 33.36 -18.45 63.96
N GLU A 524 33.97 -18.93 65.05
CA GLU A 524 33.26 -19.22 66.31
C GLU A 524 32.60 -17.99 66.93
N SER A 525 33.21 -16.82 66.78
CA SER A 525 32.71 -15.57 67.35
C SER A 525 31.55 -14.99 66.53
N LEU A 526 31.60 -15.12 65.21
CA LEU A 526 30.51 -14.75 64.31
C LEU A 526 29.32 -15.70 64.42
N GLN A 527 29.57 -17.01 64.56
CA GLN A 527 28.51 -17.98 64.75
C GLN A 527 27.76 -17.77 66.08
N GLU A 528 28.45 -17.42 67.17
CA GLU A 528 27.79 -17.13 68.46
C GLU A 528 26.92 -15.88 68.39
N ARG A 529 27.32 -14.87 67.62
CA ARG A 529 26.52 -13.66 67.37
C ARG A 529 25.27 -14.01 66.56
N LEU A 530 25.45 -14.74 65.46
CA LEU A 530 24.35 -15.20 64.62
C LEU A 530 23.33 -16.03 65.40
N ASP A 531 23.79 -17.03 66.17
CA ASP A 531 22.93 -17.90 66.98
C ASP A 531 22.17 -17.10 68.05
N SER A 532 22.82 -16.10 68.67
CA SER A 532 22.18 -15.23 69.66
C SER A 532 21.07 -14.38 69.05
N SER A 533 21.31 -13.77 67.88
CA SER A 533 20.31 -12.95 67.18
C SER A 533 19.12 -13.78 66.68
N VAL A 534 19.39 -14.97 66.17
CA VAL A 534 18.34 -15.92 65.74
C VAL A 534 17.48 -16.33 66.93
N GLU A 535 18.07 -16.66 68.09
CA GLU A 535 17.30 -17.04 69.30
C GLU A 535 16.37 -15.92 69.80
N VAL A 536 16.80 -14.64 69.69
CA VAL A 536 16.00 -13.48 70.08
C VAL A 536 14.81 -13.29 69.14
N VAL A 537 15.04 -13.34 67.82
CA VAL A 537 13.99 -13.20 66.81
C VAL A 537 12.99 -14.38 66.89
N GLU A 538 13.47 -15.62 67.00
CA GLU A 538 12.62 -16.81 67.12
C GLU A 538 11.73 -16.81 68.37
N ASN A 539 12.24 -16.34 69.52
CA ASN A 539 11.44 -16.20 70.74
C ASN A 539 10.32 -15.14 70.61
N TYR A 540 10.54 -14.08 69.82
CA TYR A 540 9.54 -13.06 69.53
C TYR A 540 8.48 -13.57 68.53
N VAL A 541 8.90 -14.30 67.49
CA VAL A 541 8.04 -14.93 66.47
C VAL A 541 7.09 -15.96 67.08
N HIS A 542 7.57 -16.80 68.01
CA HIS A 542 6.80 -17.94 68.48
C HIS A 542 5.73 -17.64 69.56
N VAL A 543 5.71 -16.46 70.20
CA VAL A 543 4.88 -16.26 71.42
C VAL A 543 3.86 -15.12 71.37
N VAL A 544 4.00 -14.05 70.56
CA VAL A 544 3.16 -12.83 70.77
C VAL A 544 2.31 -12.35 69.57
N ASN A 545 2.76 -12.40 68.31
CA ASN A 545 2.06 -11.67 67.24
C ASN A 545 0.90 -12.43 66.52
N PRO A 546 1.02 -13.71 66.11
CA PRO A 546 0.00 -14.32 65.23
C PRO A 546 -1.37 -14.55 65.89
N ILE A 547 -1.42 -14.70 67.22
CA ILE A 547 -2.64 -15.12 67.93
C ILE A 547 -3.58 -13.93 68.26
N LEU A 548 -3.07 -12.69 68.30
CA LEU A 548 -3.86 -11.49 68.62
C LEU A 548 -4.43 -10.81 67.37
N THR A 549 -3.66 -10.76 66.29
CA THR A 549 -4.03 -10.06 65.04
C THR A 549 -5.02 -10.89 64.22
N ALA A 550 -4.73 -12.17 63.97
CA ALA A 550 -5.65 -13.07 63.26
C ALA A 550 -7.00 -13.24 63.98
N ASN A 551 -7.01 -13.30 65.32
CA ASN A 551 -8.24 -13.47 66.11
C ASN A 551 -9.07 -12.17 66.23
N THR A 552 -8.50 -11.03 65.85
CA THR A 552 -9.20 -9.74 65.77
C THR A 552 -9.70 -9.49 64.35
N GLN A 553 -8.89 -9.78 63.33
CA GLN A 553 -9.28 -9.73 61.92
C GLN A 553 -10.42 -10.71 61.61
N VAL A 554 -10.30 -11.98 62.02
CA VAL A 554 -11.37 -12.98 61.84
C VAL A 554 -12.67 -12.56 62.54
N LYS A 555 -12.61 -11.84 63.68
CA LYS A 555 -13.82 -11.33 64.34
C LYS A 555 -14.42 -10.13 63.63
N LEU A 556 -13.59 -9.23 63.12
CA LEU A 556 -14.04 -8.07 62.36
C LEU A 556 -14.70 -8.52 61.05
N TYR A 557 -14.07 -9.45 60.32
CA TYR A 557 -14.64 -10.06 59.12
C TYR A 557 -15.98 -10.74 59.39
N ASN A 558 -16.05 -11.65 60.36
CA ASN A 558 -17.31 -12.33 60.68
C ASN A 558 -18.42 -11.37 61.15
N LEU A 559 -18.07 -10.22 61.74
CA LEU A 559 -19.03 -9.20 62.14
C LEU A 559 -19.51 -8.39 60.94
N LEU A 560 -18.58 -7.92 60.10
CA LEU A 560 -18.90 -7.16 58.89
C LEU A 560 -19.66 -8.03 57.89
N ALA A 561 -19.14 -9.20 57.53
CA ALA A 561 -19.73 -10.11 56.54
C ALA A 561 -21.10 -10.67 56.94
N ALA A 562 -21.47 -10.61 58.23
CA ALA A 562 -22.79 -11.03 58.69
C ALA A 562 -23.87 -9.97 58.46
N ASP A 563 -23.50 -8.68 58.51
CA ASP A 563 -24.43 -7.56 58.57
C ASP A 563 -24.28 -6.59 57.38
N PHE A 564 -23.24 -6.73 56.55
CA PHE A 564 -22.88 -5.84 55.44
C PHE A 564 -22.50 -6.63 54.18
N GLU A 565 -22.75 -6.05 53.01
CA GLU A 565 -22.50 -6.68 51.71
C GLU A 565 -21.05 -6.39 51.24
N ASN A 566 -20.54 -7.24 50.34
CA ASN A 566 -19.23 -7.10 49.67
C ASN A 566 -17.96 -7.13 50.55
N VAL A 567 -18.06 -7.57 51.81
CA VAL A 567 -16.90 -7.67 52.71
C VAL A 567 -15.93 -8.78 52.25
N LYS A 568 -14.67 -8.42 51.95
CA LYS A 568 -13.59 -9.33 51.54
C LYS A 568 -12.65 -9.64 52.72
N GLU A 569 -12.27 -10.91 52.87
CA GLU A 569 -11.42 -11.36 53.98
C GLU A 569 -9.99 -10.79 53.89
N ASP A 570 -9.49 -10.57 52.66
CA ASP A 570 -8.14 -10.07 52.46
C ASP A 570 -7.98 -8.56 52.76
N ASN A 571 -9.09 -7.80 52.77
CA ASN A 571 -9.12 -6.34 52.97
C ASN A 571 -9.39 -5.92 54.43
N ILE A 572 -9.41 -6.87 55.38
CA ILE A 572 -9.85 -6.60 56.78
C ILE A 572 -8.98 -5.53 57.47
N SER A 573 -7.70 -5.47 57.15
CA SER A 573 -6.78 -4.48 57.72
C SER A 573 -7.20 -3.06 57.33
N ASP A 574 -7.57 -2.88 56.06
CA ASP A 574 -7.93 -1.58 55.49
C ASP A 574 -9.31 -1.12 55.99
N TYR A 575 -10.28 -2.05 56.11
CA TYR A 575 -11.58 -1.73 56.73
C TYR A 575 -11.44 -1.20 58.14
N LYS A 576 -10.51 -1.75 58.94
CA LYS A 576 -10.34 -1.35 60.33
C LYS A 576 -10.00 0.13 60.45
N ASP A 577 -9.21 0.66 59.53
CA ASP A 577 -8.78 2.07 59.52
C ASP A 577 -9.86 2.98 58.92
N ALA A 578 -10.52 2.55 57.85
CA ALA A 578 -11.65 3.28 57.23
C ALA A 578 -12.86 3.43 58.18
N LEU A 579 -13.06 2.50 59.12
CA LEU A 579 -14.13 2.54 60.12
C LEU A 579 -13.88 3.53 61.27
N ILE A 580 -12.69 4.17 61.34
CA ILE A 580 -12.34 5.16 62.39
C ILE A 580 -13.04 6.49 62.09
N GLY A 581 -14.36 6.53 62.28
CA GLY A 581 -15.17 7.73 62.02
C GLY A 581 -16.65 7.45 61.75
N SER A 582 -16.99 6.23 61.31
CA SER A 582 -18.36 5.83 60.98
C SER A 582 -19.29 5.88 62.21
N VAL A 583 -20.42 6.55 62.09
CA VAL A 583 -21.40 6.74 63.18
C VAL A 583 -22.72 6.03 62.88
N THR A 584 -23.02 5.82 61.60
CA THR A 584 -24.24 5.16 61.12
C THR A 584 -23.95 3.83 60.40
N VAL A 585 -25.00 3.03 60.15
CA VAL A 585 -24.89 1.79 59.36
C VAL A 585 -24.55 2.10 57.90
N GLU A 586 -25.06 3.21 57.37
CA GLU A 586 -24.76 3.68 56.02
C GLU A 586 -23.27 4.08 55.90
N ASP A 587 -22.72 4.76 56.92
CA ASP A 587 -21.30 5.14 56.97
C ASP A 587 -20.35 3.91 57.00
N VAL A 588 -20.81 2.79 57.57
CA VAL A 588 -20.03 1.54 57.65
C VAL A 588 -20.05 0.79 56.32
N GLN A 589 -21.21 0.70 55.66
CA GLN A 589 -21.30 0.09 54.33
C GLN A 589 -20.51 0.89 53.29
N TYR A 590 -20.62 2.22 53.33
CA TYR A 590 -19.82 3.10 52.47
C TYR A 590 -18.32 2.88 52.64
N ALA A 591 -17.82 2.79 53.88
CA ALA A 591 -16.40 2.53 54.14
C ALA A 591 -15.95 1.16 53.61
N VAL A 592 -16.81 0.14 53.66
CA VAL A 592 -16.52 -1.19 53.08
C VAL A 592 -16.46 -1.11 51.55
N ASP A 593 -17.44 -0.48 50.91
CA ASP A 593 -17.48 -0.35 49.45
C ASP A 593 -16.32 0.51 48.93
N PHE A 594 -15.97 1.59 49.64
CA PHE A 594 -14.84 2.46 49.29
C PHE A 594 -13.50 1.72 49.32
N VAL A 595 -13.19 1.01 50.41
CA VAL A 595 -11.93 0.23 50.54
C VAL A 595 -11.86 -0.87 49.48
N ASN A 596 -13.00 -1.50 49.16
CA ASN A 596 -13.05 -2.50 48.09
C ASN A 596 -12.80 -1.92 46.71
N ALA A 597 -13.36 -0.75 46.42
CA ALA A 597 -13.13 -0.03 45.17
C ALA A 597 -11.66 0.40 45.06
N GLU A 598 -11.10 1.00 46.12
CA GLU A 598 -9.71 1.41 46.19
C GLU A 598 -8.75 0.26 45.90
N ASN A 599 -8.90 -0.87 46.60
CA ASN A 599 -8.04 -2.04 46.40
C ASN A 599 -8.23 -2.67 45.01
N ALA A 600 -9.44 -2.66 44.46
CA ALA A 600 -9.70 -3.19 43.12
C ALA A 600 -9.05 -2.32 42.03
N ILE A 601 -9.18 -0.99 42.13
CA ILE A 601 -8.61 -0.03 41.18
C ILE A 601 -7.07 -0.08 41.24
N GLN A 602 -6.49 -0.08 42.44
CA GLN A 602 -5.03 -0.11 42.62
C GLN A 602 -4.38 -1.43 42.15
N ALA A 603 -5.11 -2.54 42.23
CA ALA A 603 -4.61 -3.85 41.78
C ALA A 603 -4.80 -4.08 40.28
N PHE A 604 -5.56 -3.23 39.59
CA PHE A 604 -5.82 -3.37 38.16
C PHE A 604 -4.62 -2.89 37.34
N SER A 605 -4.32 -3.61 36.26
CA SER A 605 -3.27 -3.23 35.31
C SER A 605 -3.82 -3.44 33.91
N VAL A 606 -3.70 -2.40 33.07
CA VAL A 606 -4.11 -2.44 31.67
C VAL A 606 -3.22 -3.42 30.90
N LYS A 607 -3.82 -4.28 30.10
CA LYS A 607 -3.16 -5.28 29.23
C LYS A 607 -3.85 -5.32 27.87
N ALA A 608 -3.24 -6.03 26.91
CA ALA A 608 -3.78 -6.17 25.57
C ALA A 608 -5.20 -6.76 25.53
N GLU A 609 -5.54 -7.70 26.44
CA GLU A 609 -6.89 -8.26 26.53
C GLU A 609 -7.91 -7.41 27.33
N THR A 610 -7.50 -6.27 27.89
CA THR A 610 -8.40 -5.39 28.66
C THR A 610 -9.50 -4.85 27.75
N THR A 611 -10.73 -4.79 28.26
CA THR A 611 -11.88 -4.25 27.53
C THR A 611 -12.39 -2.95 28.16
N GLN A 612 -13.13 -2.14 27.41
CA GLN A 612 -13.82 -0.96 27.96
C GLN A 612 -14.81 -1.36 29.07
N GLU A 613 -15.43 -2.54 28.97
CA GLU A 613 -16.31 -3.06 30.03
C GLU A 613 -15.55 -3.27 31.35
N ASP A 614 -14.27 -3.64 31.31
CA ASP A 614 -13.44 -3.78 32.51
C ASP A 614 -13.16 -2.42 33.17
N ILE A 615 -12.90 -1.38 32.37
CA ILE A 615 -12.67 -0.02 32.89
C ILE A 615 -13.97 0.57 33.45
N ASP A 616 -15.08 0.43 32.73
CA ASP A 616 -16.42 0.87 33.17
C ASP A 616 -16.83 0.15 34.47
N ALA A 617 -16.46 -1.13 34.62
CA ALA A 617 -16.70 -1.89 35.84
C ALA A 617 -15.91 -1.35 37.04
N LEU A 618 -14.70 -0.83 36.84
CA LEU A 618 -13.92 -0.16 37.90
C LEU A 618 -14.52 1.18 38.30
N GLU A 619 -14.97 1.97 37.32
CA GLU A 619 -15.65 3.24 37.58
C GLU A 619 -16.93 3.01 38.39
N ALA A 620 -17.71 1.99 38.05
CA ALA A 620 -18.94 1.62 38.74
C ALA A 620 -18.73 1.16 40.19
N LEU A 621 -17.51 0.78 40.58
CA LEU A 621 -17.20 0.43 41.97
C LEU A 621 -17.07 1.65 42.87
N VAL A 622 -16.82 2.85 42.34
CA VAL A 622 -16.63 4.07 43.13
C VAL A 622 -17.95 4.47 43.81
N PRO A 623 -18.05 4.43 45.16
CA PRO A 623 -19.29 4.76 45.84
C PRO A 623 -19.45 6.29 45.89
N LEU A 624 -20.26 6.88 45.01
CA LEU A 624 -20.48 8.33 44.97
C LEU A 624 -21.54 8.79 46.00
N THR A 625 -21.23 9.76 46.86
CA THR A 625 -22.14 10.14 47.98
C THR A 625 -22.58 11.60 48.11
N GLY A 626 -22.04 12.55 47.34
CA GLY A 626 -22.37 13.97 47.55
C GLY A 626 -23.69 14.45 46.95
N GLU A 627 -24.01 15.70 47.26
CA GLU A 627 -25.25 16.38 46.83
C GLU A 627 -25.31 16.44 45.30
N GLU A 628 -26.49 16.28 44.72
CA GLU A 628 -26.68 16.44 43.27
C GLU A 628 -26.28 17.86 42.82
N ASP A 629 -25.49 17.97 41.74
CA ASP A 629 -25.20 19.23 41.06
C ASP A 629 -26.48 19.82 40.42
N GLU A 630 -26.38 20.99 39.78
CA GLU A 630 -27.56 21.65 39.18
C GLU A 630 -28.20 20.81 38.05
N GLU A 631 -27.48 19.81 37.55
CA GLU A 631 -27.87 18.86 36.51
C GLU A 631 -28.40 17.51 37.05
N GLY A 632 -28.32 17.27 38.37
CA GLY A 632 -28.83 16.05 39.01
C GLY A 632 -27.80 14.95 39.23
N ASN A 633 -26.51 15.22 39.06
CA ASN A 633 -25.44 14.23 39.25
C ASN A 633 -24.83 14.33 40.65
N PRO A 634 -24.61 13.22 41.37
CA PRO A 634 -24.02 13.26 42.71
C PRO A 634 -22.62 13.90 42.69
N THR A 635 -22.38 14.90 43.52
CA THR A 635 -21.04 15.51 43.67
C THR A 635 -20.11 14.55 44.40
N ALA A 636 -18.90 14.32 43.90
CA ALA A 636 -17.96 13.41 44.56
C ALA A 636 -17.21 14.10 45.71
N THR A 637 -16.91 13.37 46.78
CA THR A 637 -16.00 13.81 47.85
C THR A 637 -14.55 13.89 47.35
N ASP A 638 -13.66 14.56 48.09
CA ASP A 638 -12.22 14.63 47.73
C ASP A 638 -11.57 13.24 47.61
N GLU A 639 -12.05 12.26 48.41
CA GLU A 639 -11.57 10.88 48.41
C GLU A 639 -12.13 10.08 47.22
N GLU A 640 -13.40 10.26 46.88
CA GLU A 640 -14.04 9.68 45.69
C GLU A 640 -13.43 10.22 44.39
N GLN A 641 -13.11 11.52 44.35
CA GLN A 641 -12.42 12.16 43.23
C GLN A 641 -11.03 11.57 42.99
N ASN A 642 -10.32 11.14 44.04
CA ASN A 642 -9.02 10.49 43.89
C ASN A 642 -9.16 9.10 43.24
N LEU A 643 -10.16 8.31 43.63
CA LEU A 643 -10.45 7.01 42.99
C LEU A 643 -10.84 7.20 41.52
N LEU A 644 -11.70 8.19 41.24
CA LEU A 644 -12.09 8.52 39.87
C LEU A 644 -10.90 8.99 39.04
N HIS A 645 -9.96 9.73 39.64
CA HIS A 645 -8.72 10.13 38.97
C HIS A 645 -7.82 8.94 38.63
N LEU A 646 -7.73 7.94 39.52
CA LEU A 646 -7.00 6.70 39.23
C LEU A 646 -7.65 5.92 38.08
N VAL A 647 -8.98 5.78 38.07
CA VAL A 647 -9.72 5.14 36.97
C VAL A 647 -9.50 5.88 35.66
N ASN A 648 -9.55 7.22 35.66
CA ASN A 648 -9.22 8.02 34.47
C ASN A 648 -7.77 7.83 34.00
N GLY A 649 -6.83 7.61 34.92
CA GLY A 649 -5.46 7.23 34.60
C GLY A 649 -5.39 5.89 33.85
N LEU A 650 -6.11 4.88 34.36
CA LEU A 650 -6.22 3.57 33.69
C LEU A 650 -6.94 3.66 32.34
N GLN A 651 -7.98 4.49 32.20
CA GLN A 651 -8.63 4.77 30.92
C GLN A 651 -7.63 5.36 29.92
N THR A 652 -6.79 6.30 30.36
CA THR A 652 -5.76 6.90 29.50
C THR A 652 -4.73 5.85 29.07
N GLU A 653 -4.29 4.98 29.99
CA GLU A 653 -3.38 3.87 29.65
C GLU A 653 -4.03 2.89 28.66
N PHE A 654 -5.31 2.58 28.83
CA PHE A 654 -6.09 1.75 27.91
C PHE A 654 -6.21 2.35 26.52
N ASP A 655 -6.59 3.63 26.44
CA ASP A 655 -6.73 4.35 25.16
C ASP A 655 -5.38 4.38 24.41
N ASN A 656 -4.28 4.66 25.12
CA ASN A 656 -2.93 4.66 24.53
C ASN A 656 -2.51 3.27 24.03
N LEU A 657 -2.81 2.21 24.79
CA LEU A 657 -2.48 0.84 24.38
C LEU A 657 -3.30 0.41 23.15
N LYS A 658 -4.58 0.82 23.11
CA LYS A 658 -5.46 0.57 21.97
C LYS A 658 -4.94 1.27 20.71
N GLU A 659 -4.59 2.55 20.81
CA GLU A 659 -3.99 3.32 19.71
C GLU A 659 -2.69 2.66 19.22
N ALA A 660 -1.78 2.29 20.12
CA ALA A 660 -0.54 1.61 19.75
C ALA A 660 -0.77 0.24 19.07
N THR A 661 -1.81 -0.49 19.47
CA THR A 661 -2.17 -1.78 18.85
C THR A 661 -2.73 -1.58 17.44
N GLU A 662 -3.52 -0.53 17.24
CA GLU A 662 -4.09 -0.16 15.94
C GLU A 662 -2.98 0.30 14.97
N GLU A 663 -2.06 1.16 15.44
CA GLU A 663 -0.88 1.59 14.66
C GLU A 663 0.01 0.41 14.25
N LEU A 664 0.25 -0.56 15.14
CA LEU A 664 1.02 -1.75 14.83
C LEU A 664 0.32 -2.64 13.78
N ALA A 665 -0.99 -2.83 13.88
CA ALA A 665 -1.76 -3.61 12.90
C ALA A 665 -1.72 -2.96 11.51
N GLU A 666 -1.83 -1.63 11.44
CA GLU A 666 -1.65 -0.88 10.19
C GLU A 666 -0.23 -1.04 9.63
N ALA A 667 0.80 -0.97 10.48
CA ALA A 667 2.19 -1.16 10.07
C ALA A 667 2.48 -2.58 9.55
N VAL A 668 1.93 -3.62 10.18
CA VAL A 668 2.03 -5.02 9.71
C VAL A 668 1.37 -5.17 8.35
N THR A 669 0.15 -4.66 8.18
CA THR A 669 -0.56 -4.70 6.90
C THR A 669 0.23 -4.01 5.79
N ALA A 670 0.82 -2.84 6.09
CA ALA A 670 1.64 -2.10 5.14
C ALA A 670 2.93 -2.86 4.77
N ALA A 671 3.56 -3.55 5.72
CA ALA A 671 4.77 -4.34 5.49
C ALA A 671 4.52 -5.55 4.60
N GLU A 672 3.43 -6.29 4.85
CA GLU A 672 3.02 -7.44 4.02
C GLU A 672 2.71 -6.98 2.58
N ALA A 673 1.95 -5.89 2.42
CA ALA A 673 1.66 -5.31 1.11
C ALA A 673 2.93 -4.83 0.39
N ALA A 674 3.92 -4.28 1.12
CA ALA A 674 5.19 -3.86 0.55
C ALA A 674 6.05 -5.05 0.07
N GLN A 675 6.02 -6.19 0.77
CA GLN A 675 6.69 -7.42 0.34
C GLN A 675 6.08 -7.96 -0.96
N GLU A 676 4.76 -8.03 -1.06
CA GLU A 676 4.06 -8.46 -2.27
C GLU A 676 4.35 -7.53 -3.47
N ALA A 677 4.30 -6.21 -3.24
CA ALA A 677 4.62 -5.22 -4.26
C ALA A 677 6.08 -5.34 -4.75
N TYR A 678 7.03 -5.59 -3.84
CA TYR A 678 8.44 -5.75 -4.19
C TYR A 678 8.67 -6.96 -5.10
N LEU A 679 8.06 -8.10 -4.78
CA LEU A 679 8.13 -9.31 -5.62
C LEU A 679 7.49 -9.08 -6.99
N THR A 680 6.32 -8.43 -7.02
CA THR A 680 5.62 -8.07 -8.27
C THR A 680 6.47 -7.16 -9.17
N ALA A 681 7.23 -6.24 -8.58
CA ALA A 681 8.16 -5.38 -9.32
C ALA A 681 9.40 -6.13 -9.85
N GLY A 682 9.57 -7.41 -9.49
CA GLY A 682 10.68 -8.28 -9.89
C GLY A 682 11.80 -8.40 -8.85
N GLY A 683 11.54 -8.01 -7.60
CA GLY A 683 12.46 -8.16 -6.47
C GLY A 683 12.55 -9.61 -6.01
N SER A 684 13.58 -9.95 -5.23
CA SER A 684 13.78 -11.31 -4.72
C SER A 684 13.52 -11.39 -3.22
N GLU A 685 12.94 -12.50 -2.76
CA GLU A 685 12.86 -12.83 -1.33
C GLU A 685 14.26 -12.97 -0.69
N ASP A 686 15.27 -13.25 -1.51
CA ASP A 686 16.64 -13.36 -1.05
C ASP A 686 17.33 -12.03 -0.73
N ASP A 687 16.73 -10.90 -1.14
CA ASP A 687 17.32 -9.58 -0.98
C ASP A 687 17.35 -9.15 0.50
N ASP A 688 18.46 -8.55 0.92
CA ASP A 688 18.69 -8.12 2.31
C ASP A 688 17.56 -7.20 2.83
N LEU A 689 16.94 -6.40 1.97
CA LEU A 689 15.83 -5.51 2.32
C LEU A 689 14.53 -6.29 2.57
N TYR A 690 14.26 -7.33 1.79
CA TYR A 690 13.07 -8.18 1.97
C TYR A 690 13.17 -8.94 3.29
N LYS A 691 14.33 -9.55 3.55
CA LYS A 691 14.65 -10.24 4.80
C LYS A 691 14.59 -9.31 6.01
N ALA A 692 15.01 -8.06 5.87
CA ALA A 692 14.90 -7.08 6.95
C ALA A 692 13.43 -6.79 7.35
N VAL A 693 12.50 -6.79 6.39
CA VAL A 693 11.06 -6.66 6.69
C VAL A 693 10.51 -7.94 7.33
N GLU A 694 10.92 -9.12 6.86
CA GLU A 694 10.51 -10.41 7.44
C GLU A 694 10.98 -10.56 8.91
N GLU A 695 12.22 -10.17 9.20
CA GLU A 695 12.77 -10.11 10.56
C GLU A 695 11.98 -9.13 11.43
N ALA A 696 11.62 -7.95 10.90
CA ALA A 696 10.84 -6.95 11.64
C ALA A 696 9.39 -7.40 11.89
N LEU A 697 8.76 -8.06 10.93
CA LEU A 697 7.43 -8.68 11.08
C LEU A 697 7.44 -9.76 12.17
N THR A 698 8.50 -10.58 12.21
CA THR A 698 8.66 -11.59 13.27
C THR A 698 8.84 -10.97 14.65
N ALA A 699 9.47 -9.79 14.73
CA ALA A 699 9.68 -9.06 15.97
C ALA A 699 8.44 -8.24 16.42
N ALA A 700 7.44 -8.06 15.56
CA ALA A 700 6.24 -7.27 15.82
C ALA A 700 5.22 -7.94 16.76
N ASP A 701 5.52 -9.13 17.30
CA ASP A 701 4.63 -9.87 18.22
C ASP A 701 4.45 -9.19 19.60
N GLU A 702 5.34 -8.26 19.98
CA GLU A 702 5.22 -7.44 21.19
C GLU A 702 4.74 -6.04 20.81
N VAL A 703 3.60 -5.59 21.37
CA VAL A 703 3.09 -4.21 21.22
C VAL A 703 4.06 -3.24 21.91
N ASP A 704 5.14 -2.90 21.20
CA ASP A 704 6.20 -1.98 21.62
C ASP A 704 6.46 -0.94 20.52
N VAL A 705 6.69 0.29 20.95
CA VAL A 705 6.89 1.46 20.08
C VAL A 705 8.17 1.31 19.26
N ASP A 706 9.20 0.69 19.83
CA ASP A 706 10.47 0.47 19.15
C ASP A 706 10.33 -0.57 18.02
N SER A 707 9.58 -1.66 18.25
CA SER A 707 9.27 -2.68 17.24
C SER A 707 8.43 -2.11 16.09
N THR A 708 7.39 -1.34 16.42
CA THR A 708 6.53 -0.68 15.42
C THR A 708 7.34 0.28 14.54
N SER A 709 8.21 1.09 15.15
CA SER A 709 9.06 2.05 14.42
C SER A 709 10.09 1.34 13.53
N ALA A 710 10.65 0.22 13.98
CA ALA A 710 11.59 -0.58 13.20
C ALA A 710 10.92 -1.22 11.98
N LEU A 711 9.70 -1.74 12.14
CA LEU A 711 8.90 -2.30 11.06
C LEU A 711 8.57 -1.25 9.99
N VAL A 712 8.13 -0.06 10.40
CA VAL A 712 7.85 1.06 9.47
C VAL A 712 9.11 1.45 8.70
N ALA A 713 10.26 1.57 9.37
CA ALA A 713 11.51 1.96 8.70
C ALA A 713 12.02 0.90 7.69
N ALA A 714 11.88 -0.38 8.01
CA ALA A 714 12.21 -1.47 7.09
C ALA A 714 11.27 -1.46 5.88
N THR A 715 9.97 -1.28 6.13
CA THR A 715 8.92 -1.19 5.11
C THR A 715 9.18 -0.03 4.14
N ASP A 716 9.45 1.17 4.65
CA ASP A 716 9.77 2.36 3.83
C ASP A 716 10.96 2.10 2.90
N SER A 717 11.99 1.41 3.41
CA SER A 717 13.18 1.07 2.63
C SER A 717 12.87 0.10 1.49
N LEU A 718 11.99 -0.88 1.74
CA LEU A 718 11.54 -1.84 0.72
C LEU A 718 10.66 -1.16 -0.34
N VAL A 719 9.77 -0.23 0.07
CA VAL A 719 8.96 0.57 -0.84
C VAL A 719 9.84 1.45 -1.74
N GLU A 720 10.90 2.08 -1.21
CA GLU A 720 11.84 2.86 -2.04
C GLU A 720 12.54 1.97 -3.08
N ALA A 721 12.94 0.75 -2.71
CA ALA A 721 13.53 -0.22 -3.62
C ALA A 721 12.55 -0.70 -4.70
N THR A 722 11.29 -0.95 -4.32
CA THR A 722 10.19 -1.32 -5.22
C THR A 722 10.00 -0.27 -6.31
N ASN A 723 9.87 1.00 -5.92
CA ASN A 723 9.72 2.12 -6.86
C ASN A 723 10.90 2.24 -7.83
N ALA A 724 12.13 1.98 -7.37
CA ALA A 724 13.31 2.00 -8.22
C ALA A 724 13.30 0.85 -9.26
N LEU A 725 12.77 -0.32 -8.87
CA LEU A 725 12.67 -1.49 -9.73
C LEU A 725 11.60 -1.30 -10.81
N GLU A 726 10.42 -0.81 -10.44
CA GLU A 726 9.36 -0.42 -11.38
C GLU A 726 9.85 0.63 -12.38
N ALA A 727 10.57 1.66 -11.91
CA ALA A 727 11.16 2.66 -12.79
C ALA A 727 12.18 2.05 -13.77
N SER A 728 12.94 1.05 -13.34
CA SER A 728 13.88 0.32 -14.21
C SER A 728 13.15 -0.52 -15.26
N THR A 729 12.10 -1.24 -14.86
CA THR A 729 11.24 -2.03 -15.76
C THR A 729 10.59 -1.13 -16.80
N LYS A 730 10.00 -0.01 -16.36
CA LYS A 730 9.39 0.98 -17.26
C LYS A 730 10.40 1.56 -18.25
N ALA A 731 11.62 1.86 -17.80
CA ALA A 731 12.68 2.35 -18.69
C ALA A 731 13.10 1.31 -19.74
N LYS A 732 13.11 0.01 -19.40
CA LYS A 732 13.38 -1.08 -20.35
C LYS A 732 12.26 -1.23 -21.38
N GLU A 733 11.00 -1.19 -20.96
CA GLU A 733 9.84 -1.23 -21.87
C GLU A 733 9.85 -0.06 -22.85
N ASP A 734 10.08 1.15 -22.34
CA ASP A 734 10.13 2.36 -23.13
C ASP A 734 11.28 2.33 -24.14
N LEU A 735 12.43 1.75 -23.77
CA LEU A 735 13.55 1.53 -24.68
C LEU A 735 13.17 0.50 -25.76
N ALA A 736 12.52 -0.62 -25.38
CA ALA A 736 12.09 -1.64 -26.32
C ALA A 736 11.04 -1.11 -27.33
N ALA A 737 10.13 -0.24 -26.89
CA ALA A 737 9.19 0.45 -27.77
C ALA A 737 9.91 1.37 -28.77
N ALA A 738 10.90 2.15 -28.32
CA ALA A 738 11.69 3.00 -29.19
C ALA A 738 12.52 2.19 -30.21
N VAL A 739 13.08 1.05 -29.80
CA VAL A 739 13.76 0.09 -30.70
C VAL A 739 12.78 -0.42 -31.77
N THR A 740 11.59 -0.85 -31.37
CA THR A 740 10.56 -1.34 -32.30
C THR A 740 10.15 -0.27 -33.32
N GLU A 741 9.97 0.99 -32.89
CA GLU A 741 9.63 2.08 -33.80
C GLU A 741 10.79 2.40 -34.77
N ALA A 742 12.03 2.32 -34.30
CA ALA A 742 13.22 2.54 -35.12
C ALA A 742 13.41 1.44 -36.18
N GLU A 743 13.23 0.17 -35.82
CA GLU A 743 13.24 -0.96 -36.75
C GLU A 743 12.14 -0.82 -37.80
N ALA A 744 10.92 -0.43 -37.40
CA ALA A 744 9.82 -0.15 -38.32
C ALA A 744 10.14 1.03 -39.27
N ALA A 745 10.84 2.06 -38.79
CA ALA A 745 11.29 3.18 -39.62
C ALA A 745 12.34 2.73 -40.66
N GLN A 746 13.26 1.84 -40.29
CA GLN A 746 14.22 1.22 -41.22
C GLN A 746 13.53 0.40 -42.30
N GLU A 747 12.57 -0.45 -41.93
CA GLU A 747 11.77 -1.23 -42.89
C GLU A 747 10.99 -0.33 -43.86
N ALA A 748 10.35 0.73 -43.35
CA ALA A 748 9.59 1.68 -44.16
C ALA A 748 10.49 2.43 -45.14
N TYR A 749 11.70 2.82 -44.72
CA TYR A 749 12.66 3.52 -45.58
C TYR A 749 13.13 2.64 -46.75
N VAL A 750 13.49 1.39 -46.48
CA VAL A 750 13.88 0.42 -47.52
C VAL A 750 12.70 0.10 -48.44
N ALA A 751 11.49 -0.03 -47.91
CA ALA A 751 10.27 -0.24 -48.72
C ALA A 751 9.97 0.96 -49.64
N ALA A 752 10.30 2.17 -49.22
CA ALA A 752 10.25 3.37 -50.05
C ALA A 752 11.43 3.48 -51.04
N GLY A 753 12.36 2.51 -51.07
CA GLY A 753 13.46 2.47 -52.02
C GLY A 753 14.77 3.11 -51.55
N GLY A 754 14.90 3.39 -50.26
CA GLY A 754 16.16 3.86 -49.66
C GLY A 754 17.21 2.76 -49.59
N GLU A 755 18.50 3.12 -49.58
CA GLU A 755 19.60 2.16 -49.50
C GLU A 755 20.07 2.02 -48.04
N GLU A 756 20.40 0.80 -47.60
CA GLU A 756 20.90 0.56 -46.23
C GLU A 756 22.25 1.26 -45.97
N GLU A 757 22.98 1.60 -47.02
CA GLU A 757 24.21 2.39 -46.96
C GLU A 757 23.98 3.91 -46.74
N ASP A 758 22.73 4.38 -46.76
CA ASP A 758 22.41 5.79 -46.55
C ASP A 758 22.73 6.23 -45.12
N ALA A 759 23.30 7.43 -44.99
CA ALA A 759 23.82 7.93 -43.72
C ALA A 759 22.77 7.96 -42.59
N LEU A 760 21.50 8.22 -42.92
CA LEU A 760 20.40 8.22 -41.95
C LEU A 760 20.01 6.81 -41.49
N TYR A 761 20.05 5.82 -42.40
CA TYR A 761 19.79 4.43 -42.07
C TYR A 761 20.90 3.86 -41.16
N VAL A 762 22.16 4.17 -41.51
CA VAL A 762 23.34 3.81 -40.69
C VAL A 762 23.26 4.46 -39.31
N ALA A 763 22.82 5.72 -39.20
CA ALA A 763 22.69 6.41 -37.92
C ALA A 763 21.69 5.70 -36.97
N VAL A 764 20.55 5.21 -37.50
CA VAL A 764 19.61 4.39 -36.71
C VAL A 764 20.27 3.07 -36.28
N THR A 765 20.98 2.40 -37.18
CA THR A 765 21.69 1.15 -36.88
C THR A 765 22.74 1.35 -35.78
N GLU A 766 23.54 2.42 -35.85
CA GLU A 766 24.54 2.75 -34.83
C GLU A 766 23.91 3.08 -33.47
N ALA A 767 22.72 3.71 -33.45
CA ALA A 767 21.99 4.00 -32.22
C ALA A 767 21.41 2.73 -31.57
N LEU A 768 20.96 1.77 -32.38
CA LEU A 768 20.47 0.46 -31.92
C LEU A 768 21.61 -0.46 -31.43
N ASP A 769 22.73 -0.47 -32.15
CA ASP A 769 23.90 -1.33 -31.86
C ASP A 769 24.84 -0.76 -30.77
N ALA A 770 24.49 0.36 -30.16
CA ALA A 770 25.30 0.96 -29.11
C ALA A 770 25.43 0.02 -27.90
N ASP A 771 26.63 -0.07 -27.30
CA ASP A 771 26.89 -0.86 -26.07
C ASP A 771 25.92 -0.50 -24.92
N THR A 772 25.37 0.71 -24.94
CA THR A 772 24.31 1.16 -24.03
C THR A 772 23.34 2.00 -24.84
N PRO A 773 22.27 1.39 -25.40
CA PRO A 773 21.32 2.10 -26.23
C PRO A 773 20.60 3.19 -25.44
N VAL A 774 20.52 4.40 -26.00
CA VAL A 774 19.89 5.55 -25.36
C VAL A 774 18.60 5.87 -26.10
N LYS A 775 17.45 5.74 -25.40
CA LYS A 775 16.11 5.98 -25.95
C LYS A 775 16.01 7.26 -26.79
N ALA A 776 16.49 8.38 -26.26
CA ALA A 776 16.41 9.68 -26.93
C ALA A 776 17.23 9.74 -28.24
N ASP A 777 18.37 9.04 -28.31
CA ASP A 777 19.20 9.00 -29.50
C ASP A 777 18.53 8.14 -30.58
N ILE A 778 17.94 7.00 -30.19
CA ILE A 778 17.15 6.12 -31.07
C ILE A 778 15.95 6.87 -31.66
N GLU A 779 15.13 7.51 -30.81
CA GLU A 779 13.94 8.27 -31.24
C GLU A 779 14.31 9.41 -32.20
N THR A 780 15.41 10.11 -31.92
CA THR A 780 15.89 11.19 -32.78
C THR A 780 16.30 10.67 -34.16
N ALA A 781 17.11 9.60 -34.22
CA ALA A 781 17.55 9.01 -35.48
C ALA A 781 16.37 8.41 -36.27
N ALA A 782 15.46 7.70 -35.60
CA ALA A 782 14.27 7.11 -36.22
C ALA A 782 13.35 8.18 -36.83
N LYS A 783 13.18 9.30 -36.15
CA LYS A 783 12.40 10.44 -36.66
C LYS A 783 13.01 11.03 -37.92
N GLU A 784 14.33 11.29 -37.93
CA GLU A 784 15.01 11.81 -39.11
C GLU A 784 14.89 10.86 -40.32
N LEU A 785 14.97 9.54 -40.08
CA LEU A 785 14.78 8.53 -41.11
C LEU A 785 13.32 8.49 -41.63
N LYS A 786 12.34 8.66 -40.74
CA LYS A 786 10.92 8.72 -41.09
C LYS A 786 10.58 9.97 -41.92
N ASP A 787 11.14 11.12 -41.57
CA ASP A 787 11.00 12.36 -42.34
C ASP A 787 11.62 12.18 -43.75
N ALA A 788 12.80 11.55 -43.85
CA ALA A 788 13.41 11.21 -45.13
C ALA A 788 12.60 10.17 -45.94
N THR A 789 11.97 9.21 -45.28
CA THR A 789 11.06 8.23 -45.91
C THR A 789 9.87 8.94 -46.55
N ALA A 790 9.27 9.90 -45.87
CA ALA A 790 8.14 10.66 -46.39
C ALA A 790 8.53 11.47 -47.65
N GLU A 791 9.72 12.06 -47.67
CA GLU A 791 10.25 12.73 -48.87
C GLU A 791 10.46 11.74 -50.03
N LEU A 792 11.00 10.55 -49.74
CA LEU A 792 11.28 9.53 -50.75
C LEU A 792 10.01 8.97 -51.40
N VAL A 793 8.95 8.74 -50.61
CA VAL A 793 7.63 8.32 -51.11
C VAL A 793 7.07 9.34 -52.09
N LEU A 794 7.14 10.65 -51.77
CA LEU A 794 6.67 11.70 -52.68
C LEU A 794 7.45 11.73 -54.00
N VAL A 795 8.75 11.43 -53.98
CA VAL A 795 9.58 11.33 -55.20
C VAL A 795 9.16 10.12 -56.04
N ASN A 796 8.87 8.98 -55.41
CA ASN A 796 8.39 7.79 -56.11
C ASN A 796 7.00 8.00 -56.72
N ASP A 797 6.06 8.62 -56.00
CA ASP A 797 4.73 8.94 -56.54
C ASP A 797 4.81 9.77 -57.83
N VAL A 798 5.81 10.66 -57.94
CA VAL A 798 6.08 11.43 -59.16
C VAL A 798 6.71 10.57 -60.25
N ASN A 799 7.65 9.68 -59.91
CA ASN A 799 8.31 8.80 -60.88
C ASN A 799 7.36 7.72 -61.44
N ASP A 800 6.41 7.26 -60.63
CA ASP A 800 5.49 6.18 -60.94
C ASP A 800 4.18 6.67 -61.59
N ALA A 801 3.96 7.99 -61.69
CA ALA A 801 2.80 8.56 -62.35
C ALA A 801 2.74 8.16 -63.83
N GLU A 802 1.69 7.43 -64.25
CA GLU A 802 1.51 6.98 -65.64
C GLU A 802 0.60 7.92 -66.44
N THR A 803 -0.13 8.82 -65.75
CA THR A 803 -1.09 9.75 -66.34
C THR A 803 -0.83 11.20 -65.92
N ALA A 804 -1.30 12.17 -66.72
CA ALA A 804 -1.14 13.58 -66.41
C ALA A 804 -1.87 14.02 -65.13
N GLU A 805 -2.99 13.37 -64.80
CA GLU A 805 -3.79 13.64 -63.58
C GLU A 805 -3.09 13.09 -62.31
N GLU A 806 -2.48 11.90 -62.41
CA GLU A 806 -1.65 11.33 -61.34
C GLU A 806 -0.39 12.16 -61.12
N LEU A 807 0.28 12.62 -62.20
CA LEU A 807 1.43 13.51 -62.07
C LEU A 807 1.03 14.86 -61.46
N GLU A 808 -0.08 15.47 -61.90
CA GLU A 808 -0.55 16.74 -61.33
C GLU A 808 -0.84 16.59 -59.83
N THR A 809 -1.47 15.47 -59.42
CA THR A 809 -1.72 15.17 -58.00
C THR A 809 -0.42 14.96 -57.22
N ALA A 810 0.52 14.16 -57.76
CA ALA A 810 1.82 13.90 -57.14
C ALA A 810 2.68 15.18 -57.03
N LEU A 811 2.66 16.04 -58.05
CA LEU A 811 3.35 17.33 -58.05
C LEU A 811 2.71 18.35 -57.11
N VAL A 812 1.38 18.38 -56.97
CA VAL A 812 0.69 19.21 -55.97
C VAL A 812 1.06 18.78 -54.55
N ASN A 813 1.18 17.47 -54.31
CA ASN A 813 1.65 16.93 -53.04
C ASN A 813 3.15 17.23 -52.80
N LEU A 814 3.97 17.29 -53.86
CA LEU A 814 5.39 17.67 -53.83
C LEU A 814 5.61 19.20 -53.69
N GLU A 815 4.66 20.03 -54.13
CA GLU A 815 4.76 21.51 -54.15
C GLU A 815 4.71 22.16 -52.76
N ASN A 816 4.46 21.41 -51.70
CA ASN A 816 4.57 21.91 -50.32
C ASN A 816 6.03 22.00 -49.80
N GLY A 817 7.06 21.78 -50.63
CA GLY A 817 8.44 22.18 -50.29
C GLY A 817 9.57 21.51 -51.09
N THR A 818 9.32 20.40 -51.80
CA THR A 818 10.39 19.45 -52.18
C THR A 818 10.87 19.56 -53.64
N TYR A 819 10.10 20.17 -54.55
CA TYR A 819 10.49 20.31 -55.97
C TYR A 819 11.84 21.06 -56.17
N ASN A 820 12.17 21.98 -55.27
CA ASN A 820 13.42 22.74 -55.29
C ASN A 820 14.65 21.92 -54.84
N ASN A 821 14.45 20.79 -54.15
CA ASN A 821 15.53 19.92 -53.65
C ASN A 821 15.91 18.77 -54.61
N LEU A 822 15.08 18.50 -55.63
CA LEU A 822 15.42 17.52 -56.67
C LEU A 822 16.78 17.86 -57.32
N SER A 823 17.57 16.85 -57.66
CA SER A 823 18.79 17.09 -58.42
C SER A 823 18.44 17.65 -59.80
N SER A 824 19.38 18.39 -60.41
CA SER A 824 19.16 18.94 -61.76
C SER A 824 18.89 17.89 -62.83
N VAL A 825 19.25 16.62 -62.59
CA VAL A 825 18.95 15.48 -63.48
C VAL A 825 17.49 15.03 -63.31
N GLN A 826 17.01 14.87 -62.08
CA GLN A 826 15.63 14.46 -61.80
C GLN A 826 14.62 15.52 -62.24
N ARG A 827 14.92 16.82 -62.04
CA ARG A 827 14.08 17.90 -62.58
C ARG A 827 14.02 17.89 -64.10
N LEU A 828 15.13 17.51 -64.76
CA LEU A 828 15.20 17.42 -66.21
C LEU A 828 14.39 16.21 -66.72
N GLU A 829 14.44 15.07 -66.05
CA GLU A 829 13.65 13.88 -66.39
C GLU A 829 12.14 14.11 -66.23
N VAL A 830 11.73 14.76 -65.14
CA VAL A 830 10.32 15.18 -64.91
C VAL A 830 9.86 16.17 -65.98
N ALA A 831 10.71 17.14 -66.34
CA ALA A 831 10.42 18.11 -67.40
C ALA A 831 10.34 17.44 -68.79
N GLU A 832 11.25 16.51 -69.11
CA GLU A 832 11.26 15.74 -70.36
C GLU A 832 10.03 14.83 -70.48
N TRP A 833 9.61 14.18 -69.37
CA TRP A 833 8.40 13.39 -69.30
C TRP A 833 7.14 14.26 -69.49
N PHE A 834 7.05 15.39 -68.79
CA PHE A 834 5.93 16.33 -68.95
C PHE A 834 5.82 16.83 -70.40
N LEU A 835 6.96 17.17 -71.02
CA LEU A 835 7.03 17.56 -72.42
C LEU A 835 6.62 16.43 -73.38
N ALA A 836 7.00 15.18 -73.09
CA ALA A 836 6.60 14.01 -73.89
C ALA A 836 5.09 13.72 -73.77
N THR A 837 4.54 13.81 -72.57
CA THR A 837 3.11 13.58 -72.28
C THR A 837 2.24 14.68 -72.88
N VAL A 838 2.65 15.95 -72.80
CA VAL A 838 1.96 17.07 -73.45
C VAL A 838 2.04 16.97 -74.97
N ALA A 839 3.18 16.51 -75.52
CA ALA A 839 3.34 16.29 -76.97
C ALA A 839 2.46 15.16 -77.53
N ASP A 840 2.11 14.15 -76.71
CA ASP A 840 1.26 13.02 -77.13
C ASP A 840 -0.25 13.36 -77.06
N GLN A 841 -0.62 14.39 -76.31
CA GLN A 841 -2.03 14.79 -76.06
C GLN A 841 -2.58 15.86 -77.04
N ASP A 842 -1.73 16.60 -77.77
CA ASP A 842 -2.18 17.60 -78.76
C ASP A 842 -1.44 17.50 -80.12
N PRO A 843 -2.06 16.89 -81.15
CA PRO A 843 -1.46 16.77 -82.48
C PRO A 843 -1.34 18.10 -83.25
N ALA A 844 -1.72 19.25 -82.66
CA ALA A 844 -1.47 20.57 -83.25
C ALA A 844 0.00 21.03 -83.14
N PHE A 845 0.85 20.29 -82.42
CA PHE A 845 2.26 20.64 -82.18
C PHE A 845 3.24 20.34 -83.34
N GLU A 846 2.77 19.78 -84.47
CA GLU A 846 3.64 19.39 -85.60
C GLU A 846 4.16 20.56 -86.47
N GLU A 847 3.80 21.82 -86.23
CA GLU A 847 4.30 22.94 -87.02
C GLU A 847 4.95 24.02 -86.13
N SER A 848 6.25 23.91 -85.87
CA SER A 848 7.23 24.85 -86.45
C SER A 848 8.66 24.54 -86.01
N GLU A 849 9.55 24.36 -86.99
CA GLU A 849 11.03 24.37 -86.89
C GLU A 849 11.62 25.68 -86.29
N VAL A 850 10.80 26.54 -85.67
CA VAL A 850 11.22 27.83 -85.11
C VAL A 850 11.47 27.73 -83.61
N ILE A 851 10.69 26.92 -82.87
CA ILE A 851 10.88 26.76 -81.42
C ILE A 851 12.18 26.03 -81.12
N SER A 852 12.58 25.00 -81.88
CA SER A 852 13.84 24.30 -81.56
C SER A 852 15.07 25.19 -81.73
N VAL A 853 15.04 26.19 -82.62
CA VAL A 853 16.18 27.11 -82.85
C VAL A 853 16.21 28.23 -81.81
N GLU A 854 15.05 28.74 -81.37
CA GLU A 854 14.97 29.69 -80.25
C GLU A 854 15.28 29.01 -78.91
N LEU A 855 14.79 27.79 -78.71
CA LEU A 855 15.04 26.97 -77.51
C LEU A 855 16.50 26.48 -77.45
N ASP A 856 17.10 26.05 -78.56
CA ASP A 856 18.54 25.70 -78.59
C ASP A 856 19.43 26.93 -78.34
N ALA A 857 19.02 28.12 -78.80
CA ALA A 857 19.73 29.36 -78.56
C ALA A 857 19.61 29.82 -77.09
N GLU A 858 18.43 29.68 -76.47
CA GLU A 858 18.22 29.92 -75.04
C GLU A 858 18.95 28.90 -74.17
N ILE A 859 18.90 27.61 -74.52
CA ILE A 859 19.65 26.54 -73.83
C ILE A 859 21.15 26.81 -73.92
N THR A 860 21.67 27.22 -75.08
CA THR A 860 23.09 27.57 -75.25
C THR A 860 23.48 28.80 -74.42
N ASP A 861 22.64 29.83 -74.38
CA ASP A 861 22.87 31.04 -73.59
C ASP A 861 22.85 30.75 -72.07
N TYR A 862 21.89 29.94 -71.60
CA TYR A 862 21.83 29.47 -70.21
C TYR A 862 23.00 28.58 -69.84
N GLN A 863 23.43 27.66 -70.71
CA GLN A 863 24.60 26.82 -70.48
C GLN A 863 25.89 27.64 -70.39
N GLU A 864 26.05 28.70 -71.19
CA GLU A 864 27.21 29.58 -71.14
C GLU A 864 27.23 30.46 -69.88
N LYS A 865 26.05 30.85 -69.36
CA LYS A 865 25.88 31.56 -68.08
C LYS A 865 26.20 30.65 -66.88
N ILE A 866 25.69 29.42 -66.87
CA ILE A 866 25.98 28.40 -65.85
C ILE A 866 27.47 28.05 -65.83
N ALA A 867 28.12 27.96 -67.00
CA ALA A 867 29.56 27.73 -67.09
C ALA A 867 30.40 28.86 -66.46
N LYS A 868 29.90 30.11 -66.47
CA LYS A 868 30.57 31.25 -65.82
C LYS A 868 30.40 31.24 -64.29
N VAL A 869 29.21 30.87 -63.80
CA VAL A 869 28.97 30.63 -62.35
C VAL A 869 29.91 29.53 -61.85
N ASN A 870 30.00 28.42 -62.58
CA ASN A 870 30.83 27.27 -62.20
C ASN A 870 32.35 27.53 -62.32
N ALA A 871 32.76 28.53 -63.08
CA ALA A 871 34.17 28.92 -63.22
C ALA A 871 34.59 30.04 -62.26
N ALA A 872 33.68 30.56 -61.43
CA ALA A 872 33.95 31.64 -60.49
C ALA A 872 34.94 31.19 -59.40
N ALA A 873 36.01 31.97 -59.19
CA ALA A 873 37.08 31.61 -58.25
C ALA A 873 36.89 32.25 -56.87
N SER A 874 35.84 33.05 -56.69
CA SER A 874 35.48 33.68 -55.42
C SER A 874 33.98 33.90 -55.31
N ILE A 875 33.47 33.94 -54.09
CA ILE A 875 32.02 34.10 -53.79
C ILE A 875 31.46 35.38 -54.42
N THR A 876 32.21 36.49 -54.40
CA THR A 876 31.81 37.75 -55.06
C THR A 876 31.72 37.65 -56.60
N GLU A 877 32.53 36.81 -57.25
CA GLU A 877 32.44 36.58 -58.71
C GLU A 877 31.30 35.62 -59.06
N MET A 878 30.97 34.69 -58.15
CA MET A 878 29.85 33.78 -58.30
C MET A 878 28.53 34.54 -58.12
N ASP A 879 28.43 35.42 -57.13
CA ASP A 879 27.28 36.31 -56.90
C ASP A 879 27.04 37.26 -58.08
N GLN A 880 28.08 37.82 -58.70
CA GLN A 880 27.94 38.64 -59.92
C GLN A 880 27.51 37.84 -61.16
N ALA A 881 27.88 36.56 -61.24
CA ALA A 881 27.44 35.67 -62.32
C ALA A 881 25.98 35.19 -62.10
N LEU A 882 25.56 35.08 -60.84
CA LEU A 882 24.19 34.79 -60.40
C LEU A 882 23.26 36.01 -60.55
N GLU A 883 23.72 37.23 -60.24
CA GLU A 883 22.97 38.49 -60.48
C GLU A 883 22.68 38.75 -61.97
N ALA A 884 23.43 38.12 -62.89
CA ALA A 884 23.20 38.20 -64.33
C ALA A 884 22.15 37.19 -64.85
N LEU A 885 21.65 36.28 -63.99
CA LEU A 885 20.63 35.27 -64.33
C LEU A 885 19.19 35.75 -64.09
N GLU A 886 18.97 36.80 -63.30
CA GLU A 886 17.62 37.29 -62.98
C GLU A 886 17.50 38.80 -63.20
N MET A 887 16.89 39.22 -64.32
CA MET A 887 16.28 40.55 -64.42
C MET A 887 15.22 40.56 -65.53
N GLU A 888 14.01 40.13 -65.21
CA GLU A 888 12.83 40.87 -65.65
C GLU A 888 12.41 41.73 -64.45
N GLU A 889 12.41 43.05 -64.63
CA GLU A 889 11.81 44.02 -63.70
C GLU A 889 12.67 44.69 -62.60
N TYR A 890 13.99 44.80 -62.80
CA TYR A 890 14.58 46.15 -62.64
C TYR A 890 13.95 47.12 -63.66
N GLU A 891 13.49 46.62 -64.82
CA GLU A 891 12.85 47.39 -65.89
C GLU A 891 11.42 47.89 -65.61
N ALA A 892 10.71 47.34 -64.62
CA ALA A 892 9.40 47.89 -64.22
C ALA A 892 9.57 49.16 -63.36
N LEU A 893 10.73 49.32 -62.72
CA LEU A 893 11.08 50.53 -62.01
C LEU A 893 11.40 51.64 -63.01
N SER A 894 10.84 52.81 -62.79
CA SER A 894 11.18 54.01 -63.55
C SER A 894 12.65 54.36 -63.37
N ALA A 895 13.23 55.04 -64.36
CA ALA A 895 14.62 55.52 -64.30
C ALA A 895 14.95 56.39 -63.06
N ALA A 896 13.94 56.90 -62.34
CA ALA A 896 14.10 57.63 -61.08
C ALA A 896 14.25 56.70 -59.86
N GLU A 897 13.54 55.57 -59.85
CA GLU A 897 13.60 54.56 -58.79
C GLU A 897 14.93 53.78 -58.85
N GLN A 898 15.33 53.45 -60.07
CA GLN A 898 16.62 52.85 -60.39
C GLN A 898 17.81 53.69 -59.89
N LEU A 899 17.70 55.03 -59.94
CA LEU A 899 18.73 55.96 -59.47
C LEU A 899 18.70 56.14 -57.94
N ALA A 900 17.53 56.09 -57.31
CA ALA A 900 17.38 56.21 -55.86
C ALA A 900 17.95 55.00 -55.10
N VAL A 901 17.80 53.80 -55.67
CA VAL A 901 18.41 52.57 -55.14
C VAL A 901 19.93 52.65 -55.22
N ALA A 902 20.46 53.09 -56.37
CA ALA A 902 21.89 53.23 -56.58
C ALA A 902 22.53 54.29 -55.65
N GLU A 903 21.83 55.40 -55.36
CA GLU A 903 22.34 56.48 -54.49
C GLU A 903 22.25 56.16 -52.99
N ASN A 904 21.25 55.40 -52.54
CA ASN A 904 21.15 54.98 -51.13
C ASN A 904 22.22 53.96 -50.75
N VAL A 905 22.53 53.03 -51.65
CA VAL A 905 23.59 52.03 -51.42
C VAL A 905 24.98 52.68 -51.45
N LEU A 906 25.15 53.75 -52.22
CA LEU A 906 26.41 54.50 -52.32
C LEU A 906 26.76 55.33 -51.07
N ASN A 907 25.79 55.64 -50.20
CA ASN A 907 25.97 56.69 -49.18
C ASN A 907 26.38 56.24 -47.78
N ASP A 908 26.36 54.96 -47.40
CA ASP A 908 26.67 54.60 -45.99
C ASP A 908 27.57 53.37 -45.80
N LYS A 909 28.52 53.10 -46.71
CA LYS A 909 29.68 52.25 -46.32
C LYS A 909 30.48 52.96 -45.19
N PRO A 910 31.28 52.30 -44.30
CA PRO A 910 31.37 50.90 -43.83
C PRO A 910 31.73 50.79 -42.30
N GLU A 911 32.21 49.60 -41.87
CA GLU A 911 33.14 49.31 -40.76
C GLU A 911 32.58 48.99 -39.34
N ASP A 912 32.72 47.70 -39.02
CA ASP A 912 33.29 47.10 -37.80
C ASP A 912 32.69 47.39 -36.40
N GLU A 913 32.73 46.33 -35.58
CA GLU A 913 32.56 46.29 -34.11
C GLU A 913 31.14 46.09 -33.55
N TYR A 914 30.74 44.82 -33.41
CA TYR A 914 29.63 44.40 -32.56
C TYR A 914 29.97 44.60 -31.07
N THR A 915 29.07 45.18 -30.25
CA THR A 915 29.32 45.24 -28.78
C THR A 915 28.15 45.06 -27.79
N SER A 916 26.84 45.10 -28.12
CA SER A 916 25.79 44.65 -27.17
C SER A 916 24.37 44.48 -27.73
N ILE A 917 23.52 43.72 -27.01
CA ILE A 917 22.11 43.42 -27.37
C ILE A 917 21.18 44.65 -27.30
N ALA A 918 21.43 45.63 -26.41
CA ALA A 918 20.67 46.88 -26.43
C ALA A 918 20.92 47.74 -27.69
N SER A 919 22.02 47.48 -28.40
CA SER A 919 22.36 48.16 -29.66
C SER A 919 21.64 47.57 -30.88
N ILE A 920 21.15 46.33 -30.78
CA ILE A 920 20.43 45.63 -31.85
C ILE A 920 18.92 45.90 -31.76
N VAL A 921 18.38 45.99 -30.53
CA VAL A 921 16.93 46.20 -30.31
C VAL A 921 16.45 47.61 -30.71
N ALA A 922 17.36 48.59 -30.85
CA ALA A 922 16.99 49.94 -31.32
C ALA A 922 17.14 50.15 -32.84
N ASN A 923 17.65 49.16 -33.58
CA ASN A 923 17.92 49.24 -35.03
C ASN A 923 17.15 48.18 -35.86
N PHE A 924 16.20 47.47 -35.23
CA PHE A 924 15.13 46.74 -35.93
C PHE A 924 13.98 47.68 -36.27
#